data_AF-A0AAD8NKA0-F1
#
_entry.id   AF-A0AAD8NKA0-F1
#
_cell.length_a   1.000
_cell.length_b   1.000
_cell.length_c   1.000
_cell.angle_alpha   90.00
_cell.angle_beta   90.00
_cell.angle_gamma   90.00
#
_symmetry.space_group_name_H-M   'P 1'
#
loop_
_entity.id
_entity.type
_entity.pdbx_description
1 polymer ?
#
loop_
_entity_poly.entity_id
_entity_poly.type
_entity_poly.pdbx_seq_one_letter_code
_entity_poly.pdbx_strand_id
1 'polypeptide(L)'
;MEDDSEEEEEEFEHFDDYTLASSWERFISEIEAVCRQWLASGPKNLLEKGAVPLGEPKNLYKVTSELKYATKNYCMEYYFEISNAGKAVDWNSSLHDLQLSFGVKEFMVIAPQSANGVILDSPEASKLLSAVAIAFSNCSSLWPAFVPVHDPSRKAYIGIQNMGTVFTRRFEGDLIASQVPVKLMHLEGLYELFVSKFTFSSSDLSTHFFRVRFTMKLTYKTLPYDDDNEVIKSEYEIDEFEQDNGVDNRNKLQWDDDCPWSEWYTAEDPAKAFELIVTWEEKTVESSMEMAELENVSIHEAHKWFIVPEFSSYLTGDHVGNMVGFASQLGLLIDALAMSLDVQFMEDFVSVETSGSDKLKSSAVVPPPTVLDRVLKDLCHEGPEAISLETRHKSSRIIKGAPLETLFAQFCLHSLWFGDCNIRAIAVLWIEFIREVRWYWEESQPLPRMPITGTIDLSTCLVNQKLQMLAICIDKKRHQLDSHHDGVGDSNSDSPSVEVEASNVVNEDLSHTTRAKEGLIKESDSTSTSNANLKYSNNKNSSKRRGSAGVVESMMLLNSPNHMHAPFTQDPPIMTEDMHEERLRAVEVLGDSFSFSGQLEKDILSSDMSAFKAANPEAAFEDFIRWHSPKDWEDDSSSSSSSSGKKWPPSGKLSERMSDPGNSWRKIWKDAPPIPASEQKPLMDPNREGEKILHYLETVRPHQLLEQMVCTAFQAAADTLNQTSFGGLKNMTTKIDQLYLTMASALRPLQANKLPGDTEIIEDLKRLRVVFEHVEKLITLAASLHRKFLHAPRLSQTIFNNFYDFYLPKMGKPTLGGDTNKELVKQKEEVRVNERDVVTSMFVQPSANQSWRKVLSMGNLLNGHEPMLREIVFSLRDRVDSSYHAPRSQWSHEQEIETHRMYICGTSNDLRVALSVTSCD
;
A
#
# COMPACT_ATOMS: atom_id res chain seq x y z
N MET A 1 -7.86 74.51 -26.15
CA MET A 1 -9.26 74.29 -26.52
C MET A 1 -9.87 73.62 -25.29
N GLU A 2 -9.95 74.39 -24.21
CA GLU A 2 -11.16 75.11 -23.70
C GLU A 2 -11.91 74.14 -22.76
N ASP A 3 -12.22 74.45 -21.50
CA ASP A 3 -12.44 75.73 -20.83
C ASP A 3 -12.09 75.63 -19.33
N ASP A 4 -11.44 76.67 -18.82
CA ASP A 4 -11.44 77.03 -17.40
C ASP A 4 -12.80 77.68 -17.08
N SER A 5 -13.52 77.16 -16.10
CA SER A 5 -14.61 77.89 -15.45
C SER A 5 -14.40 77.84 -13.95
N GLU A 6 -13.74 78.88 -13.45
CA GLU A 6 -13.76 79.31 -12.06
C GLU A 6 -15.23 79.49 -11.62
N GLU A 7 -15.70 78.67 -10.68
CA GLU A 7 -16.91 78.97 -9.91
C GLU A 7 -16.47 79.63 -8.59
N GLU A 8 -16.94 80.85 -8.41
CA GLU A 8 -16.68 81.76 -7.30
C GLU A 8 -17.08 81.14 -5.95
N GLU A 9 -16.16 81.13 -4.98
CA GLU A 9 -16.47 80.88 -3.57
C GLU A 9 -17.24 82.08 -3.00
N GLU A 10 -18.57 82.00 -2.95
CA GLU A 10 -19.37 82.84 -2.06
C GLU A 10 -19.09 82.43 -0.61
N GLU A 11 -18.33 83.26 0.13
CA GLU A 11 -18.20 83.20 1.59
C GLU A 11 -19.58 83.37 2.26
N PHE A 12 -20.31 82.28 2.46
CA PHE A 12 -21.39 82.24 3.45
C PHE A 12 -20.78 82.06 4.84
N GLU A 13 -20.97 83.05 5.71
CA GLU A 13 -20.71 82.95 7.15
C GLU A 13 -21.35 81.66 7.72
N HIS A 14 -20.53 80.66 8.03
CA HIS A 14 -20.96 79.38 8.57
C HIS A 14 -21.37 79.56 10.04
N PHE A 15 -22.67 79.46 10.32
CA PHE A 15 -23.19 79.39 11.68
C PHE A 15 -23.12 77.92 12.14
N ASP A 16 -22.15 77.60 12.99
CA ASP A 16 -22.04 76.26 13.60
C ASP A 16 -23.19 76.04 14.61
N ASP A 17 -24.22 75.30 14.20
CA ASP A 17 -25.31 74.87 15.09
C ASP A 17 -24.90 73.62 15.89
N TYR A 18 -24.44 73.82 17.13
CA TYR A 18 -24.02 72.75 18.05
C TYR A 18 -25.19 71.94 18.67
N THR A 19 -26.45 72.15 18.24
CA THR A 19 -27.60 71.36 18.73
C THR A 19 -27.96 70.17 17.85
N LEU A 20 -27.42 70.09 16.63
CA LEU A 20 -27.58 68.96 15.72
C LEU A 20 -26.38 68.02 15.84
N ALA A 21 -26.64 66.73 16.08
CA ALA A 21 -25.58 65.72 16.10
C ALA A 21 -24.73 65.81 14.83
N SER A 22 -23.41 65.84 14.97
CA SER A 22 -22.50 65.89 13.83
C SER A 22 -22.61 64.60 12.99
N SER A 23 -22.16 64.64 11.74
CA SER A 23 -22.09 63.43 10.90
C SER A 23 -21.24 62.33 11.55
N TRP A 24 -20.20 62.70 12.31
CA TRP A 24 -19.35 61.78 13.05
C TRP A 24 -20.04 61.18 14.27
N GLU A 25 -20.80 61.96 15.04
CA GLU A 25 -21.59 61.45 16.17
C GLU A 25 -22.70 60.50 15.71
N ARG A 26 -23.36 60.79 14.59
CA ARG A 26 -24.34 59.87 13.98
C ARG A 26 -23.69 58.53 13.63
N PHE A 27 -22.49 58.57 13.04
CA PHE A 27 -21.74 57.37 12.69
C PHE A 27 -21.35 56.54 13.92
N ILE A 28 -20.90 57.17 15.01
CA ILE A 28 -20.66 56.48 16.29
C ILE A 28 -21.95 55.83 16.80
N SER A 29 -23.08 56.54 16.72
CA SER A 29 -24.37 56.01 17.16
C SER A 29 -24.82 54.79 16.36
N GLU A 30 -24.54 54.75 15.05
CA GLU A 30 -24.79 53.58 14.21
C GLU A 30 -23.92 52.38 14.61
N ILE A 31 -22.61 52.58 14.82
CA ILE A 31 -21.69 51.55 15.33
C ILE A 31 -22.21 51.02 16.68
N GLU A 32 -22.57 51.92 17.59
CA GLU A 32 -23.09 51.61 18.92
C GLU A 32 -24.38 50.77 18.84
N ALA A 33 -25.29 51.09 17.92
CA ALA A 33 -26.52 50.33 17.71
C ALA A 33 -26.23 48.88 17.26
N VAL A 34 -25.31 48.69 16.32
CA VAL A 34 -24.88 47.37 15.85
C VAL A 34 -24.23 46.58 16.99
N CYS A 35 -23.30 47.20 17.73
CA CYS A 35 -22.62 46.56 18.85
C CYS A 35 -23.61 46.14 19.96
N ARG A 36 -24.56 46.99 20.33
CA ARG A 36 -25.60 46.62 21.32
C ARG A 36 -26.46 45.47 20.84
N GLN A 37 -26.80 45.43 19.55
CA GLN A 37 -27.58 44.34 18.98
C GLN A 37 -26.82 43.00 19.04
N TRP A 38 -25.52 43.01 18.73
CA TRP A 38 -24.66 41.82 18.83
C TRP A 38 -24.46 41.38 20.28
N LEU A 39 -24.15 42.31 21.19
CA LEU A 39 -24.03 42.05 22.64
C LEU A 39 -25.32 41.47 23.23
N ALA A 40 -26.47 42.06 22.91
CA ALA A 40 -27.78 41.60 23.42
C ALA A 40 -28.17 40.23 22.85
N SER A 41 -27.77 39.92 21.62
CA SER A 41 -28.02 38.59 21.03
C SER A 41 -27.14 37.52 21.67
N GLY A 42 -25.86 37.81 21.89
CA GLY A 42 -24.87 36.85 22.43
C GLY A 42 -24.53 35.70 21.46
N PRO A 43 -23.46 34.91 21.73
CA PRO A 43 -22.92 33.93 20.78
C PRO A 43 -23.92 32.89 20.27
N LYS A 44 -24.79 32.37 21.14
CA LYS A 44 -25.76 31.33 20.78
C LYS A 44 -26.86 31.82 19.83
N ASN A 45 -27.44 32.99 20.10
CA ASN A 45 -28.49 33.52 19.24
C ASN A 45 -27.93 34.14 17.96
N LEU A 46 -26.67 34.60 17.96
CA LEU A 46 -25.99 35.03 16.73
C LEU A 46 -25.80 33.85 15.76
N LEU A 47 -25.52 32.66 16.28
CA LEU A 47 -25.49 31.44 15.46
C LEU A 47 -26.85 31.16 14.81
N GLU A 48 -27.94 31.24 15.58
CA GLU A 48 -29.31 31.04 15.07
C GLU A 48 -29.72 32.09 14.03
N LYS A 49 -29.16 33.30 14.12
CA LYS A 49 -29.37 34.41 13.17
C LYS A 49 -28.50 34.31 11.91
N GLY A 50 -27.80 33.19 11.69
CA GLY A 50 -27.03 32.93 10.48
C GLY A 50 -25.58 33.36 10.52
N ALA A 51 -24.93 33.36 11.70
CA ALA A 51 -23.48 33.55 11.77
C ALA A 51 -22.74 32.50 10.92
N VAL A 52 -21.75 32.96 10.16
CA VAL A 52 -21.01 32.12 9.23
C VAL A 52 -19.82 31.49 9.96
N PRO A 53 -19.70 30.14 9.99
CA PRO A 53 -18.51 29.49 10.53
C PRO A 53 -17.29 29.70 9.62
N LEU A 54 -16.11 29.93 10.21
CA LEU A 54 -14.84 30.08 9.48
C LEU A 54 -14.10 28.75 9.31
N GLY A 55 -14.66 27.83 8.52
CA GLY A 55 -14.04 26.54 8.18
C GLY A 55 -13.87 25.58 9.38
N GLU A 56 -13.64 24.30 9.11
CA GLU A 56 -13.50 23.28 10.16
C GLU A 56 -12.02 22.92 10.42
N PRO A 57 -11.65 22.50 11.65
CA PRO A 57 -12.25 22.92 12.90
C PRO A 57 -11.65 24.27 13.34
N LYS A 58 -12.25 25.40 12.95
CA LYS A 58 -12.10 26.64 13.72
C LYS A 58 -13.43 26.92 14.42
N ASN A 59 -13.43 26.89 15.75
CA ASN A 59 -14.58 27.21 16.61
C ASN A 59 -14.99 28.70 16.54
N LEU A 60 -14.63 29.40 15.47
CA LEU A 60 -14.78 30.83 15.28
C LEU A 60 -15.89 31.11 14.27
N TYR A 61 -16.83 31.92 14.70
CA TYR A 61 -17.98 32.33 13.89
C TYR A 61 -17.86 33.82 13.61
N LYS A 62 -18.33 34.24 12.43
CA LYS A 62 -18.40 35.66 12.08
C LYS A 62 -19.82 36.12 11.76
N VAL A 63 -20.11 37.35 12.18
CA VAL A 63 -21.31 38.11 11.78
C VAL A 63 -20.87 39.42 11.18
N THR A 64 -21.57 39.87 10.13
CA THR A 64 -21.21 41.08 9.38
C THR A 64 -22.33 42.11 9.41
N SER A 65 -21.96 43.39 9.33
CA SER A 65 -22.89 44.52 9.21
C SER A 65 -22.27 45.61 8.36
N GLU A 66 -23.07 46.23 7.49
CA GLU A 66 -22.63 47.31 6.61
C GLU A 66 -22.97 48.67 7.20
N LEU A 67 -22.03 49.61 7.10
CA LEU A 67 -22.16 50.98 7.56
C LEU A 67 -21.78 51.96 6.45
N LYS A 68 -22.35 53.17 6.49
CA LYS A 68 -22.03 54.23 5.54
C LYS A 68 -21.58 55.48 6.28
N TYR A 69 -20.41 56.00 5.93
CA TYR A 69 -19.93 57.29 6.44
C TYR A 69 -19.41 58.15 5.30
N ALA A 70 -20.01 59.34 5.17
CA ALA A 70 -19.80 60.23 4.04
C ALA A 70 -20.02 59.50 2.68
N THR A 71 -19.00 59.43 1.83
CA THR A 71 -19.04 58.77 0.52
C THR A 71 -18.54 57.32 0.55
N LYS A 72 -18.07 56.83 1.70
CA LYS A 72 -17.45 55.51 1.85
C LYS A 72 -18.38 54.53 2.58
N ASN A 73 -18.34 53.27 2.16
CA ASN A 73 -19.01 52.17 2.83
C ASN A 73 -17.99 51.35 3.61
N TYR A 74 -18.36 50.93 4.82
CA TYR A 74 -17.55 50.11 5.71
C TYR A 74 -18.29 48.83 6.04
N CYS A 75 -17.54 47.75 6.24
CA CYS A 75 -18.03 46.49 6.75
C CYS A 75 -17.47 46.27 8.15
N MET A 76 -18.35 46.04 9.12
CA MET A 76 -18.00 45.56 10.45
C MET A 76 -18.17 44.05 10.48
N GLU A 77 -17.14 43.34 10.91
CA GLU A 77 -17.15 41.89 11.12
C GLU A 77 -16.83 41.60 12.59
N TYR A 78 -17.71 40.87 13.28
CA TYR A 78 -17.49 40.41 14.65
C TYR A 78 -17.20 38.91 14.68
N TYR A 79 -16.05 38.56 15.26
CA TYR A 79 -15.53 37.20 15.36
C TYR A 79 -15.61 36.70 16.80
N PHE A 80 -16.27 35.56 17.04
CA PHE A 80 -16.51 35.03 18.38
C PHE A 80 -16.50 33.49 18.44
N GLU A 81 -16.23 32.96 19.63
CA GLU A 81 -16.25 31.52 19.91
C GLU A 81 -17.46 31.14 20.79
N ILE A 82 -17.97 29.91 20.63
CA ILE A 82 -19.17 29.43 21.34
C ILE A 82 -18.81 28.62 22.61
N SER A 83 -17.60 28.04 22.67
CA SER A 83 -17.17 27.24 23.81
C SER A 83 -15.66 27.03 23.87
N ASN A 84 -15.01 27.59 24.90
CA ASN A 84 -14.04 26.84 25.71
C ASN A 84 -13.87 27.49 27.10
N ALA A 85 -14.20 26.72 28.12
CA ALA A 85 -14.11 27.10 29.53
C ALA A 85 -12.67 27.44 29.91
N GLY A 86 -12.40 28.73 30.18
CA GLY A 86 -11.38 29.23 31.11
C GLY A 86 -9.91 28.80 30.98
N LYS A 87 -9.55 27.85 30.10
CA LYS A 87 -8.18 27.42 29.89
C LYS A 87 -7.45 28.44 29.01
N ALA A 88 -6.18 28.63 29.31
CA ALA A 88 -5.27 29.41 28.47
C ALA A 88 -5.36 28.88 27.04
N VAL A 89 -5.33 29.80 26.08
CA VAL A 89 -5.35 29.49 24.66
C VAL A 89 -4.04 28.75 24.34
N ASP A 90 -4.08 27.41 24.36
CA ASP A 90 -2.98 26.59 23.86
C ASP A 90 -2.67 27.01 22.43
N TRP A 91 -1.38 27.06 22.07
CA TRP A 91 -0.88 27.37 20.73
C TRP A 91 -1.32 26.32 19.71
N ASN A 92 -2.61 26.32 19.39
CA ASN A 92 -3.24 25.36 18.51
C ASN A 92 -3.36 25.93 17.10
N SER A 93 -3.14 25.07 16.10
CA SER A 93 -3.26 25.41 14.67
C SER A 93 -4.67 25.75 14.22
N SER A 94 -5.67 25.62 15.09
CA SER A 94 -7.07 25.96 14.83
C SER A 94 -7.41 27.43 15.05
N LEU A 95 -6.48 28.24 15.55
CA LEU A 95 -6.73 29.66 15.83
C LEU A 95 -6.67 30.50 14.54
N HIS A 96 -7.41 31.61 14.53
CA HIS A 96 -7.32 32.61 13.47
C HIS A 96 -6.03 33.43 13.59
N ASP A 97 -5.48 33.92 12.47
CA ASP A 97 -4.22 34.68 12.43
C ASP A 97 -4.20 35.82 13.45
N LEU A 98 -5.29 36.57 13.59
CA LEU A 98 -5.40 37.67 14.57
C LEU A 98 -5.50 37.18 16.03
N GLN A 99 -6.14 36.03 16.28
CA GLN A 99 -6.19 35.43 17.62
C GLN A 99 -4.78 35.02 18.06
N LEU A 100 -4.01 34.42 17.16
CA LEU A 100 -2.60 34.06 17.41
C LEU A 100 -1.72 35.28 17.58
N SER A 101 -1.81 36.22 16.63
CA SER A 101 -0.96 37.42 16.55
C SER A 101 -1.09 38.29 17.79
N PHE A 102 -2.31 38.54 18.25
CA PHE A 102 -2.58 39.47 19.35
C PHE A 102 -3.00 38.80 20.66
N GLY A 103 -3.18 37.47 20.68
CA GLY A 103 -3.59 36.73 21.87
C GLY A 103 -5.04 37.02 22.31
N VAL A 104 -5.92 37.33 21.36
CA VAL A 104 -7.32 37.70 21.61
C VAL A 104 -8.27 36.53 21.34
N LYS A 105 -9.39 36.45 22.07
CA LYS A 105 -10.40 35.38 21.91
C LYS A 105 -11.49 35.77 20.92
N GLU A 106 -12.17 36.87 21.21
CA GLU A 106 -13.17 37.50 20.36
C GLU A 106 -12.65 38.88 19.93
N PHE A 107 -13.02 39.31 18.74
CA PHE A 107 -12.54 40.57 18.18
C PHE A 107 -13.47 41.10 17.09
N MET A 108 -13.37 42.40 16.82
CA MET A 108 -14.08 43.06 15.74
C MET A 108 -13.10 43.61 14.71
N VAL A 109 -13.40 43.44 13.43
CA VAL A 109 -12.66 44.06 12.33
C VAL A 109 -13.60 45.06 11.64
N ILE A 110 -13.14 46.29 11.42
CA ILE A 110 -13.86 47.27 10.60
C ILE A 110 -12.98 47.64 9.40
N ALA A 111 -13.50 47.41 8.20
CA ALA A 111 -12.76 47.54 6.95
C ALA A 111 -13.59 48.30 5.90
N PRO A 112 -12.97 49.08 5.00
CA PRO A 112 -13.70 49.71 3.90
C PRO A 112 -14.15 48.66 2.87
N GLN A 113 -15.33 48.83 2.29
CA GLN A 113 -15.80 48.04 1.14
C GLN A 113 -15.18 48.59 -0.16
N SER A 114 -13.85 48.54 -0.23
CA SER A 114 -13.07 48.90 -1.42
C SER A 114 -12.47 47.65 -2.06
N ALA A 115 -11.99 47.75 -3.31
CA ALA A 115 -11.36 46.63 -4.02
C ALA A 115 -10.18 46.01 -3.25
N ASN A 116 -9.49 46.83 -2.44
CA ASN A 116 -8.33 46.41 -1.66
C ASN A 116 -8.68 46.05 -0.21
N GLY A 117 -9.86 46.44 0.30
CA GLY A 117 -10.31 46.12 1.66
C GLY A 117 -9.49 46.73 2.80
N VAL A 118 -8.58 47.68 2.51
CA VAL A 118 -7.65 48.29 3.47
C VAL A 118 -7.77 49.80 3.52
N ILE A 119 -7.37 50.41 4.64
CA ILE A 119 -7.27 51.87 4.80
C ILE A 119 -5.82 52.30 4.60
N LEU A 120 -5.59 53.13 3.57
CA LEU A 120 -4.25 53.65 3.26
C LEU A 120 -3.93 54.95 4.02
N ASP A 121 -4.96 55.73 4.36
CA ASP A 121 -4.80 57.00 5.06
C ASP A 121 -4.76 56.80 6.58
N SER A 122 -3.65 57.16 7.22
CA SER A 122 -3.45 56.96 8.65
C SER A 122 -4.44 57.76 9.52
N PRO A 123 -4.69 59.05 9.27
CA PRO A 123 -5.74 59.81 9.94
C PRO A 123 -7.14 59.18 9.84
N GLU A 124 -7.51 58.64 8.67
CA GLU A 124 -8.77 57.92 8.50
C GLU A 124 -8.86 56.68 9.39
N ALA A 125 -7.79 55.86 9.42
CA ALA A 125 -7.74 54.66 10.25
C ALA A 125 -7.82 55.00 11.76
N SER A 126 -7.11 56.04 12.21
CA SER A 126 -7.20 56.53 13.59
C SER A 126 -8.59 57.06 13.91
N LYS A 127 -9.21 57.83 13.02
CA LYS A 127 -10.58 58.35 13.21
C LYS A 127 -11.60 57.23 13.34
N LEU A 128 -11.45 56.15 12.56
CA LEU A 128 -12.31 54.97 12.61
C LEU A 128 -12.13 54.20 13.93
N LEU A 129 -10.88 53.95 14.34
CA LEU A 129 -10.58 53.33 15.64
C LEU A 129 -11.10 54.17 16.81
N SER A 130 -10.96 55.50 16.76
CA SER A 130 -11.51 56.38 17.80
C SER A 130 -13.03 56.32 17.87
N ALA A 131 -13.71 56.31 16.72
CA ALA A 131 -15.17 56.16 16.67
C ALA A 131 -15.63 54.83 17.30
N VAL A 132 -14.94 53.73 16.96
CA VAL A 132 -15.20 52.40 17.53
C VAL A 132 -14.89 52.35 19.02
N ALA A 133 -13.78 52.92 19.47
CA ALA A 133 -13.39 52.94 20.89
C ALA A 133 -14.42 53.69 21.75
N ILE A 134 -14.98 54.80 21.24
CA ILE A 134 -16.06 55.54 21.89
C ILE A 134 -17.34 54.70 21.94
N ALA A 135 -17.73 54.08 20.81
CA ALA A 135 -18.90 53.21 20.76
C ALA A 135 -18.79 52.03 21.74
N PHE A 136 -17.60 51.42 21.85
CA PHE A 136 -17.32 50.35 22.81
C PHE A 136 -17.39 50.83 24.26
N SER A 137 -16.87 52.02 24.56
CA SER A 137 -17.00 52.64 25.88
C SER A 137 -18.47 52.87 26.24
N ASN A 138 -19.27 53.40 25.31
CA ASN A 138 -20.71 53.61 25.50
C ASN A 138 -21.53 52.31 25.62
N CYS A 139 -21.03 51.22 25.05
CA CYS A 139 -21.64 49.89 25.15
C CYS A 139 -21.11 49.06 26.34
N SER A 140 -20.12 49.56 27.09
CA SER A 140 -19.37 48.79 28.08
C SER A 140 -18.78 47.50 27.51
N SER A 141 -18.35 47.52 26.24
CA SER A 141 -17.70 46.39 25.57
C SER A 141 -16.19 46.40 25.80
N LEU A 142 -15.62 45.22 26.02
CA LEU A 142 -14.18 45.00 26.17
C LEU A 142 -13.57 44.34 24.92
N TRP A 143 -14.28 44.35 23.79
CA TRP A 143 -13.79 43.75 22.56
C TRP A 143 -12.59 44.51 22.01
N PRO A 144 -11.55 43.81 21.52
CA PRO A 144 -10.52 44.42 20.70
C PRO A 144 -11.09 44.72 19.31
N ALA A 145 -10.83 45.93 18.82
CA ALA A 145 -11.16 46.35 17.47
C ALA A 145 -9.90 46.46 16.62
N PHE A 146 -9.98 46.02 15.36
CA PHE A 146 -8.90 46.05 14.39
C PHE A 146 -9.34 46.73 13.11
N VAL A 147 -8.41 47.46 12.50
CA VAL A 147 -8.55 48.08 11.18
C VAL A 147 -7.40 47.59 10.30
N PRO A 148 -7.68 47.01 9.13
CA PRO A 148 -6.64 46.65 8.18
C PRO A 148 -6.07 47.92 7.52
N VAL A 149 -4.75 48.08 7.58
CA VAL A 149 -4.04 49.28 7.12
C VAL A 149 -2.90 48.91 6.16
N HIS A 150 -2.31 49.94 5.54
CA HIS A 150 -1.23 49.81 4.56
C HIS A 150 -1.64 49.00 3.32
N ASP A 151 -0.65 48.61 2.51
CA ASP A 151 -0.85 47.80 1.32
C ASP A 151 -1.38 46.39 1.69
N PRO A 152 -2.35 45.82 0.94
CA PRO A 152 -2.90 44.50 1.23
C PRO A 152 -1.85 43.38 1.32
N SER A 153 -0.72 43.51 0.61
CA SER A 153 0.37 42.53 0.66
C SER A 153 1.03 42.45 2.04
N ARG A 154 1.01 43.53 2.82
CA ARG A 154 1.57 43.62 4.17
C ARG A 154 0.67 43.04 5.26
N LYS A 155 -0.60 42.74 4.94
CA LYS A 155 -1.60 42.22 5.91
C LYS A 155 -1.52 42.94 7.27
N ALA A 156 -1.34 44.26 7.25
CA ALA A 156 -1.06 45.04 8.44
C ALA A 156 -2.35 45.45 9.13
N TYR A 157 -2.32 45.50 10.46
CA TYR A 157 -3.47 45.82 11.29
C TYR A 157 -3.07 46.78 12.40
N ILE A 158 -3.91 47.76 12.67
CA ILE A 158 -3.86 48.53 13.91
C ILE A 158 -5.13 48.28 14.71
N GLY A 159 -5.04 48.33 16.02
CA GLY A 159 -6.20 48.06 16.86
C GLY A 159 -6.12 48.70 18.23
N ILE A 160 -7.29 48.72 18.89
CA ILE A 160 -7.46 49.23 20.24
C ILE A 160 -8.45 48.37 21.03
N GLN A 161 -8.19 48.22 22.32
CA GLN A 161 -9.08 47.57 23.28
C GLN A 161 -9.10 48.38 24.56
N ASN A 162 -10.30 48.69 25.04
CA ASN A 162 -10.49 49.29 26.36
C ASN A 162 -10.54 48.17 27.40
N MET A 163 -9.65 48.20 28.39
CA MET A 163 -9.58 47.24 29.49
C MET A 163 -10.10 47.87 30.79
N GLY A 164 -11.41 48.07 30.85
CA GLY A 164 -12.06 48.78 31.95
C GLY A 164 -11.89 50.31 31.80
N THR A 165 -11.75 51.01 32.93
CA THR A 165 -11.66 52.49 32.96
C THR A 165 -10.24 53.03 33.01
N VAL A 166 -9.22 52.18 33.19
CA VAL A 166 -7.86 52.60 33.53
C VAL A 166 -6.83 52.18 32.48
N PHE A 167 -7.03 51.02 31.87
CA PHE A 167 -6.06 50.45 30.94
C PHE A 167 -6.60 50.46 29.52
N THR A 168 -5.74 50.82 28.57
CA THR A 168 -5.98 50.61 27.15
C THR A 168 -4.89 49.74 26.57
N ARG A 169 -5.28 48.83 25.67
CA ARG A 169 -4.38 47.95 24.97
C ARG A 169 -4.39 48.32 23.49
N ARG A 170 -3.22 48.67 22.95
CA ARG A 170 -3.00 49.02 21.55
C ARG A 170 -2.37 47.84 20.82
N PHE A 171 -2.79 47.65 19.58
CA PHE A 171 -2.32 46.58 18.72
C PHE A 171 -1.73 47.15 17.44
N GLU A 172 -0.58 46.62 17.04
CA GLU A 172 0.09 46.96 15.78
C GLU A 172 0.64 45.67 15.17
N GLY A 173 0.29 45.38 13.92
CA GLY A 173 0.75 44.20 13.21
C GLY A 173 1.16 44.55 11.79
N ASP A 174 2.25 43.94 11.32
CA ASP A 174 2.85 44.24 10.03
C ASP A 174 3.58 43.02 9.45
N LEU A 175 3.63 42.91 8.13
CA LEU A 175 4.40 41.91 7.39
C LEU A 175 5.42 42.61 6.50
N ILE A 176 6.67 42.25 6.70
CA ILE A 176 7.77 42.61 5.81
C ILE A 176 7.96 41.42 4.86
N ALA A 177 7.53 41.56 3.61
CA ALA A 177 7.65 40.53 2.57
C ALA A 177 8.93 40.67 1.73
N SER A 178 9.85 41.57 2.10
CA SER A 178 11.10 41.87 1.40
C SER A 178 12.30 41.68 2.32
N GLN A 179 13.41 41.13 1.81
CA GLN A 179 14.69 40.88 2.48
C GLN A 179 14.75 41.31 3.96
N VAL A 180 14.48 40.36 4.85
CA VAL A 180 14.52 40.59 6.31
C VAL A 180 15.94 41.03 6.71
N PRO A 181 16.09 42.13 7.48
CA PRO A 181 17.39 42.52 8.00
C PRO A 181 18.05 41.38 8.78
N VAL A 182 19.33 41.10 8.53
CA VAL A 182 20.05 39.96 9.13
C VAL A 182 19.90 39.88 10.65
N LYS A 183 19.96 41.03 11.32
CA LYS A 183 19.76 41.13 12.77
C LYS A 183 18.42 40.56 13.25
N LEU A 184 17.35 40.73 12.48
CA LEU A 184 16.00 40.26 12.82
C LEU A 184 15.75 38.81 12.40
N MET A 185 16.70 38.14 11.74
CA MET A 185 16.62 36.70 11.50
C MET A 185 16.99 35.89 12.76
N HIS A 186 17.82 36.47 13.63
CA HIS A 186 18.35 35.84 14.84
C HIS A 186 17.51 36.18 16.09
N LEU A 187 17.46 35.27 17.08
CA LEU A 187 16.69 35.47 18.32
C LEU A 187 17.20 36.68 19.11
N GLU A 188 18.51 36.91 19.09
CA GLU A 188 19.14 38.03 19.76
C GLU A 188 18.55 39.37 19.29
N GLY A 189 18.48 39.58 17.97
CA GLY A 189 17.94 40.83 17.43
C GLY A 189 16.42 40.94 17.56
N LEU A 190 15.69 39.82 17.53
CA LEU A 190 14.24 39.81 17.82
C LEU A 190 13.94 40.17 19.27
N TYR A 191 14.77 39.72 20.22
CA TYR A 191 14.68 40.11 21.62
C TYR A 191 15.03 41.58 21.82
N GLU A 192 16.09 42.08 21.20
CA GLU A 192 16.43 43.51 21.27
C GLU A 192 15.33 44.40 20.67
N LEU A 193 14.70 43.94 19.57
CA LEU A 193 13.53 44.62 19.01
C LEU A 193 12.39 44.68 20.03
N PHE A 194 12.12 43.60 20.75
CA PHE A 194 11.09 43.58 21.81
C PHE A 194 11.41 44.59 22.92
N VAL A 195 12.64 44.53 23.45
CA VAL A 195 13.08 45.39 24.56
C VAL A 195 13.09 46.87 24.16
N SER A 196 13.39 47.18 22.89
CA SER A 196 13.36 48.57 22.39
C SER A 196 11.97 49.22 22.44
N LYS A 197 10.89 48.43 22.57
CA LYS A 197 9.51 48.94 22.67
C LYS A 197 9.13 49.40 24.07
N PHE A 198 9.96 49.11 25.07
CA PHE A 198 9.75 49.59 26.43
C PHE A 198 10.13 51.08 26.51
N THR A 199 9.17 51.95 26.80
CA THR A 199 9.42 53.38 26.99
C THR A 199 10.05 53.63 28.36
N PHE A 200 11.35 53.90 28.41
CA PHE A 200 12.02 54.35 29.65
C PHE A 200 12.16 55.88 29.71
N SER A 201 11.90 56.44 30.88
CA SER A 201 12.51 57.70 31.29
C SER A 201 14.03 57.55 31.21
N SER A 202 14.73 58.60 30.79
CA SER A 202 16.14 58.62 30.37
C SER A 202 17.20 58.23 31.43
N SER A 203 16.83 57.51 32.48
CA SER A 203 17.73 57.00 33.52
C SER A 203 17.74 55.47 33.48
N ASP A 204 18.87 54.94 33.01
CA ASP A 204 19.36 53.56 33.19
C ASP A 204 18.81 52.43 32.30
N LEU A 205 19.35 52.33 31.08
CA LEU A 205 19.36 51.10 30.27
C LEU A 205 20.26 49.99 30.86
N SER A 206 21.15 50.31 31.81
CA SER A 206 22.18 49.37 32.30
C SER A 206 21.82 48.62 33.59
N THR A 207 20.67 48.88 34.21
CA THR A 207 20.33 48.33 35.55
C THR A 207 19.03 47.52 35.61
N HIS A 208 18.22 47.47 34.55
CA HIS A 208 16.97 46.72 34.53
C HIS A 208 17.11 45.39 33.78
N PHE A 209 17.10 44.28 34.53
CA PHE A 209 16.93 42.93 34.00
C PHE A 209 15.42 42.70 33.78
N PHE A 210 14.97 42.70 32.52
CA PHE A 210 13.58 42.36 32.19
C PHE A 210 13.42 40.86 32.15
N ARG A 211 12.55 40.34 33.01
CA ARG A 211 12.19 38.91 32.98
C ARG A 211 11.15 38.65 31.90
N VAL A 212 11.62 38.54 30.66
CA VAL A 212 10.78 38.31 29.47
C VAL A 212 10.44 36.83 29.40
N ARG A 213 9.15 36.52 29.25
CA ARG A 213 8.66 35.16 28.97
C ARG A 213 8.72 34.90 27.47
N PHE A 214 9.32 33.79 27.09
CA PHE A 214 9.56 33.39 25.72
C PHE A 214 8.97 32.00 25.46
N THR A 215 8.37 31.84 24.29
CA THR A 215 7.85 30.59 23.77
C THR A 215 8.20 30.52 22.28
N MET A 216 8.56 29.34 21.79
CA MET A 216 9.02 29.16 20.42
C MET A 216 8.45 27.88 19.81
N LYS A 217 8.05 27.98 18.56
CA LYS A 217 7.62 26.87 17.73
C LYS A 217 8.35 26.94 16.40
N LEU A 218 9.00 25.84 16.04
CA LEU A 218 9.76 25.69 14.80
C LEU A 218 9.12 24.61 13.96
N THR A 219 8.99 24.86 12.66
CA THR A 219 8.43 23.90 11.70
C THR A 219 9.48 23.56 10.67
N TYR A 220 9.78 22.28 10.50
CA TYR A 220 10.69 21.73 9.50
C TYR A 220 9.90 20.88 8.52
N LYS A 221 10.40 20.73 7.30
CA LYS A 221 9.82 19.85 6.29
C LYS A 221 10.91 19.04 5.63
N THR A 222 10.66 17.75 5.43
CA THR A 222 11.56 16.93 4.62
C THR A 222 11.52 17.41 3.17
N LEU A 223 12.67 17.41 2.50
CA LEU A 223 12.72 17.76 1.08
C LEU A 223 11.91 16.72 0.28
N PRO A 224 11.05 17.14 -0.66
CA PRO A 224 10.46 16.19 -1.61
C PRO A 224 11.60 15.53 -2.39
N TYR A 225 11.56 14.20 -2.51
CA TYR A 225 12.44 13.48 -3.44
C TYR A 225 12.11 13.97 -4.85
N ASP A 226 12.98 14.80 -5.40
CA ASP A 226 12.84 15.37 -6.73
C ASP A 226 13.40 14.35 -7.73
N ASP A 227 12.51 13.48 -8.23
CA ASP A 227 12.78 12.46 -9.26
C ASP A 227 13.32 13.09 -10.57
N ASP A 228 13.06 14.38 -10.77
CA ASP A 228 13.38 15.11 -12.00
C ASP A 228 14.89 15.39 -12.19
N ASN A 229 15.73 15.20 -11.17
CA ASN A 229 17.17 15.44 -11.28
C ASN A 229 17.97 14.24 -11.84
N GLU A 230 17.33 13.12 -12.16
CA GLU A 230 18.03 11.92 -12.67
C GLU A 230 18.29 11.96 -14.19
N VAL A 231 17.60 12.82 -14.95
CA VAL A 231 17.69 12.83 -16.42
C VAL A 231 18.95 13.54 -16.96
N ILE A 232 19.66 14.35 -16.16
CA ILE A 232 20.76 15.19 -16.68
C ILE A 232 22.16 14.57 -16.46
N LYS A 233 22.32 13.49 -15.70
CA LYS A 233 23.65 12.96 -15.35
C LYS A 233 24.13 11.73 -16.14
N SER A 234 23.34 11.17 -17.05
CA SER A 234 23.72 9.94 -17.77
C SER A 234 24.53 10.14 -19.06
N GLU A 235 24.84 11.38 -19.47
CA GLU A 235 25.53 11.61 -20.77
C GLU A 235 26.96 12.17 -20.72
N TYR A 236 27.55 12.46 -19.55
CA TYR A 236 28.96 12.87 -19.51
C TYR A 236 29.65 12.32 -18.27
N GLU A 237 30.33 11.18 -18.41
CA GLU A 237 31.59 10.86 -17.72
C GLU A 237 32.12 9.50 -18.22
N ILE A 238 32.80 9.54 -19.36
CA ILE A 238 33.88 8.60 -19.68
C ILE A 238 35.16 9.42 -19.50
N ASP A 239 35.85 9.27 -18.38
CA ASP A 239 37.25 8.85 -18.31
C ASP A 239 37.87 9.03 -16.90
N GLU A 240 38.88 8.19 -16.66
CA GLU A 240 39.92 8.27 -15.62
C GLU A 240 39.59 7.75 -14.20
N PHE A 241 40.06 6.52 -13.97
CA PHE A 241 40.37 5.95 -12.67
C PHE A 241 41.40 6.79 -11.90
N GLU A 242 41.14 7.10 -10.63
CA GLU A 242 42.17 7.07 -9.57
C GLU A 242 41.56 6.97 -8.16
N GLN A 243 42.41 6.51 -7.23
CA GLN A 243 42.17 5.91 -5.92
C GLN A 243 41.34 6.68 -4.86
N ASP A 244 40.53 5.88 -4.17
CA ASP A 244 40.36 5.81 -2.71
C ASP A 244 39.88 7.06 -1.95
N ASN A 245 38.60 7.04 -1.57
CA ASN A 245 38.14 7.35 -0.21
C ASN A 245 36.77 6.70 0.00
N GLY A 246 36.70 5.74 0.92
CA GLY A 246 35.45 5.11 1.35
C GLY A 246 34.50 6.08 2.04
N VAL A 247 33.58 6.67 1.28
CA VAL A 247 32.37 7.34 1.78
C VAL A 247 31.21 6.93 0.88
N ASP A 248 30.32 6.11 1.45
CA ASP A 248 28.96 5.76 1.02
C ASP A 248 28.59 6.05 -0.45
N ASN A 249 29.01 5.15 -1.34
CA ASN A 249 28.38 4.96 -2.64
C ASN A 249 27.11 4.09 -2.47
N ARG A 250 26.17 4.54 -1.62
CA ARG A 250 24.80 4.02 -1.67
C ARG A 250 24.16 4.60 -2.92
N ASN A 251 24.32 3.91 -4.04
CA ASN A 251 23.41 4.00 -5.17
C ASN A 251 21.99 4.19 -4.61
N LYS A 252 21.31 5.28 -4.98
CA LYS A 252 19.98 5.62 -4.46
C LYS A 252 19.02 4.46 -4.72
N LEU A 253 18.75 3.64 -3.70
CA LEU A 253 17.66 2.66 -3.76
C LEU A 253 16.34 3.43 -3.83
N GLN A 254 15.45 3.06 -4.75
CA GLN A 254 14.07 3.53 -4.75
C GLN A 254 13.38 3.06 -3.46
N TRP A 255 12.32 3.75 -3.04
CA TRP A 255 11.72 3.48 -1.72
C TRP A 255 11.10 2.08 -1.63
N ASP A 256 10.70 1.50 -2.77
CA ASP A 256 10.02 0.22 -2.88
C ASP A 256 10.89 -0.90 -3.47
N ASP A 257 12.21 -0.71 -3.65
CA ASP A 257 13.10 -1.75 -4.21
C ASP A 257 12.98 -3.10 -3.49
N ASP A 258 12.84 -3.09 -2.15
CA ASP A 258 12.71 -4.29 -1.32
C ASP A 258 11.28 -4.89 -1.31
N CYS A 259 10.33 -4.30 -2.04
CA CYS A 259 8.94 -4.76 -2.08
C CYS A 259 8.73 -5.76 -3.21
N PRO A 260 7.98 -6.87 -2.99
CA PRO A 260 7.70 -7.88 -4.02
C PRO A 260 7.13 -7.38 -5.35
N TRP A 261 6.50 -6.19 -5.39
CA TRP A 261 5.96 -5.63 -6.64
C TRP A 261 7.00 -4.88 -7.48
N SER A 262 8.19 -4.56 -6.94
CA SER A 262 9.23 -3.77 -7.63
C SER A 262 9.77 -4.47 -8.88
N GLU A 263 9.68 -5.80 -8.93
CA GLU A 263 9.98 -6.61 -10.13
C GLU A 263 9.08 -6.24 -11.32
N TRP A 264 7.87 -5.71 -11.06
CA TRP A 264 6.85 -5.46 -12.06
C TRP A 264 6.71 -3.95 -12.35
N TYR A 265 6.71 -3.10 -11.33
CA TYR A 265 6.63 -1.65 -11.50
C TYR A 265 7.17 -0.91 -10.28
N THR A 266 7.68 0.31 -10.50
CA THR A 266 8.01 1.26 -9.45
C THR A 266 6.75 2.01 -9.04
N ALA A 267 6.36 1.91 -7.77
CA ALA A 267 5.27 2.67 -7.20
C ALA A 267 5.73 4.08 -6.80
N GLU A 268 4.86 5.08 -6.93
CA GLU A 268 5.10 6.40 -6.34
C GLU A 268 5.02 6.32 -4.81
N ASP A 269 5.90 7.01 -4.09
CA ASP A 269 5.89 6.99 -2.63
C ASP A 269 4.61 7.65 -2.06
N PRO A 270 3.74 6.88 -1.36
CA PRO A 270 2.50 7.42 -0.79
C PRO A 270 2.74 8.49 0.27
N ALA A 271 3.86 8.46 0.99
CA ALA A 271 4.18 9.36 2.09
C ALA A 271 5.35 10.27 1.72
N LYS A 272 5.14 11.16 0.74
CA LYS A 272 6.19 11.97 0.08
C LYS A 272 7.06 12.76 1.04
N ALA A 273 6.45 13.39 2.04
CA ALA A 273 7.16 14.26 2.96
C ALA A 273 6.53 14.22 4.36
N PHE A 274 7.29 14.74 5.32
CA PHE A 274 6.84 14.92 6.69
C PHE A 274 7.16 16.35 7.13
N GLU A 275 6.18 16.99 7.75
CA GLU A 275 6.36 18.25 8.46
C GLU A 275 6.56 17.93 9.95
N LEU A 276 7.66 18.40 10.52
CA LEU A 276 8.00 18.26 11.92
C LEU A 276 7.81 19.61 12.62
N ILE A 277 6.94 19.64 13.61
CA ILE A 277 6.66 20.80 14.45
C ILE A 277 7.25 20.56 15.82
N VAL A 278 8.12 21.46 16.27
CA VAL A 278 8.81 21.35 17.55
C VAL A 278 8.49 22.59 18.39
N THR A 279 8.10 22.39 19.65
CA THR A 279 7.70 23.49 20.55
C THR A 279 8.48 23.50 21.85
N TRP A 280 8.92 24.69 22.24
CA TRP A 280 9.48 25.01 23.56
C TRP A 280 8.41 25.68 24.42
N GLU A 281 8.21 25.14 25.62
CA GLU A 281 7.32 25.74 26.62
C GLU A 281 7.89 27.05 27.18
N GLU A 282 7.08 27.75 27.97
CA GLU A 282 7.39 29.09 28.47
C GLU A 282 8.69 29.11 29.30
N LYS A 283 9.71 29.81 28.79
CA LYS A 283 10.99 30.05 29.46
C LYS A 283 11.14 31.53 29.78
N THR A 284 11.67 31.88 30.95
CA THR A 284 12.04 33.26 31.28
C THR A 284 13.47 33.53 30.85
N VAL A 285 13.70 34.66 30.18
CA VAL A 285 15.01 35.09 29.69
C VAL A 285 15.26 36.53 30.12
N GLU A 286 16.49 36.81 30.56
CA GLU A 286 16.87 38.11 31.14
C GLU A 286 17.87 38.89 30.27
N SER A 287 18.48 38.24 29.27
CA SER A 287 19.52 38.84 28.42
C SER A 287 19.44 38.40 26.95
N SER A 288 20.00 39.23 26.06
CA SER A 288 20.11 38.90 24.63
C SER A 288 21.10 37.75 24.38
N MET A 289 22.12 37.60 25.23
CA MET A 289 23.09 36.50 25.15
C MET A 289 22.45 35.12 25.36
N GLU A 290 21.52 34.99 26.31
CA GLU A 290 20.75 33.75 26.51
C GLU A 290 19.93 33.38 25.27
N MET A 291 19.46 34.36 24.49
CA MET A 291 18.74 34.11 23.24
C MET A 291 19.67 33.59 22.14
N ALA A 292 20.88 34.12 22.04
CA ALA A 292 21.90 33.62 21.11
C ALA A 292 22.33 32.18 21.46
N GLU A 293 22.40 31.83 22.74
CA GLU A 293 22.63 30.44 23.17
C GLU A 293 21.47 29.53 22.78
N LEU A 294 20.22 29.94 23.01
CA LEU A 294 19.01 29.19 22.64
C LEU A 294 18.88 28.95 21.14
N GLU A 295 19.40 29.84 20.30
CA GLU A 295 19.42 29.67 18.85
C GLU A 295 20.36 28.54 18.40
N ASN A 296 21.37 28.22 19.20
CA ASN A 296 22.35 27.16 18.94
C ASN A 296 22.03 25.84 19.68
N VAL A 297 20.99 25.83 20.51
CA VAL A 297 20.55 24.64 21.24
C VAL A 297 20.03 23.55 20.29
N SER A 298 20.31 22.31 20.64
CA SER A 298 19.79 21.14 19.94
C SER A 298 18.28 21.03 20.04
N ILE A 299 17.64 20.71 18.91
CA ILE A 299 16.17 20.55 18.81
C ILE A 299 15.67 19.41 19.72
N HIS A 300 16.54 18.45 20.06
CA HIS A 300 16.22 17.37 21.00
C HIS A 300 15.84 17.88 22.40
N GLU A 301 16.25 19.09 22.79
CA GLU A 301 15.89 19.72 24.07
C GLU A 301 14.46 20.29 24.09
N ALA A 302 13.76 20.31 22.95
CA ALA A 302 12.39 20.78 22.92
C ALA A 302 11.42 19.90 23.70
N HIS A 303 10.37 20.52 24.21
CA HIS A 303 9.42 19.89 25.12
C HIS A 303 8.48 18.94 24.36
N LYS A 304 7.88 19.39 23.25
CA LYS A 304 6.96 18.58 22.44
C LYS A 304 7.35 18.58 20.97
N TRP A 305 7.13 17.44 20.34
CA TRP A 305 7.39 17.20 18.92
C TRP A 305 6.10 16.64 18.31
N PHE A 306 5.71 17.16 17.16
CA PHE A 306 4.58 16.68 16.39
C PHE A 306 5.02 16.43 14.95
N ILE A 307 4.64 15.29 14.40
CA ILE A 307 4.87 14.96 13.00
C ILE A 307 3.54 14.99 12.24
N VAL A 308 3.57 15.54 11.04
CA VAL A 308 2.44 15.63 10.13
C VAL A 308 2.87 15.00 8.80
N PRO A 309 2.25 13.88 8.38
CA PRO A 309 2.57 13.25 7.11
C PRO A 309 1.92 14.01 5.94
N GLU A 310 2.68 14.23 4.87
CA GLU A 310 2.18 14.73 3.60
C GLU A 310 2.02 13.55 2.63
N PHE A 311 0.77 13.18 2.40
CA PHE A 311 0.42 12.09 1.50
C PHE A 311 0.42 12.55 0.05
N SER A 312 0.75 11.63 -0.86
CA SER A 312 0.60 11.88 -2.29
C SER A 312 -0.86 12.11 -2.66
N SER A 313 -1.08 13.03 -3.61
CA SER A 313 -2.37 13.37 -4.20
C SER A 313 -3.06 12.18 -4.91
N TYR A 314 -2.34 11.10 -5.24
CA TYR A 314 -2.98 9.90 -5.81
C TYR A 314 -3.82 9.13 -4.76
N LEU A 315 -3.45 9.24 -3.48
CA LEU A 315 -4.23 8.65 -2.38
C LEU A 315 -5.53 9.40 -2.13
N THR A 316 -5.56 10.71 -2.42
CA THR A 316 -6.75 11.57 -2.22
C THR A 316 -7.70 11.57 -3.42
N GLY A 317 -7.30 10.96 -4.54
CA GLY A 317 -8.14 10.81 -5.75
C GLY A 317 -8.23 12.08 -6.60
N ASP A 318 -7.37 13.07 -6.36
CA ASP A 318 -7.35 14.35 -7.08
C ASP A 318 -6.49 14.30 -8.36
N HIS A 319 -5.81 13.18 -8.63
CA HIS A 319 -5.05 12.97 -9.87
C HIS A 319 -5.87 12.31 -10.97
N VAL A 320 -5.87 12.94 -12.14
CA VAL A 320 -6.37 12.42 -13.43
C VAL A 320 -5.26 11.67 -14.20
N GLY A 321 -4.09 11.47 -13.59
CA GLY A 321 -2.99 10.73 -14.19
C GLY A 321 -3.25 9.21 -14.15
N ASN A 322 -3.00 8.52 -15.28
CA ASN A 322 -3.01 7.06 -15.34
C ASN A 322 -1.80 6.52 -14.55
N MET A 323 -1.96 6.30 -13.25
CA MET A 323 -0.96 5.61 -12.45
C MET A 323 -0.92 4.13 -12.86
N VAL A 324 0.29 3.62 -13.11
CA VAL A 324 0.53 2.24 -13.49
C VAL A 324 0.72 1.41 -12.22
N GLY A 325 -0.22 0.52 -11.96
CA GLY A 325 -0.18 -0.47 -10.87
C GLY A 325 -1.00 -1.72 -11.24
N PHE A 326 -1.02 -2.73 -10.37
CA PHE A 326 -1.72 -4.00 -10.64
C PHE A 326 -3.20 -3.77 -10.97
N ALA A 327 -3.93 -2.94 -10.21
CA ALA A 327 -5.34 -2.68 -10.48
C ALA A 327 -5.59 -2.00 -11.84
N SER A 328 -4.67 -1.15 -12.31
CA SER A 328 -4.78 -0.52 -13.62
C SER A 328 -4.65 -1.56 -14.74
N GLN A 329 -3.65 -2.44 -14.64
CA GLN A 329 -3.35 -3.46 -15.63
C GLN A 329 -4.40 -4.59 -15.64
N LEU A 330 -4.92 -4.97 -14.48
CA LEU A 330 -6.07 -5.88 -14.37
C LEU A 330 -7.32 -5.29 -15.03
N GLY A 331 -7.49 -3.97 -15.01
CA GLY A 331 -8.54 -3.28 -15.76
C GLY A 331 -8.42 -3.48 -17.27
N LEU A 332 -7.21 -3.35 -17.80
CA LEU A 332 -6.92 -3.58 -19.22
C LEU A 332 -7.14 -5.04 -19.62
N LEU A 333 -6.77 -5.99 -18.75
CA LEU A 333 -7.06 -7.42 -18.98
C LEU A 333 -8.57 -7.72 -19.03
N ILE A 334 -9.37 -7.08 -18.17
CA ILE A 334 -10.84 -7.20 -18.21
C ILE A 334 -11.40 -6.64 -19.52
N ASP A 335 -10.87 -5.51 -19.99
CA ASP A 335 -11.28 -4.94 -21.28
C ASP A 335 -10.85 -5.85 -22.45
N ALA A 336 -9.68 -6.50 -22.38
CA ALA A 336 -9.25 -7.51 -23.35
C ALA A 336 -10.16 -8.74 -23.35
N LEU A 337 -10.58 -9.24 -22.18
CA LEU A 337 -11.59 -10.30 -22.06
C LEU A 337 -12.90 -9.90 -22.75
N ALA A 338 -13.39 -8.69 -22.52
CA ALA A 338 -14.61 -8.19 -23.16
C ALA A 338 -14.50 -8.13 -24.69
N MET A 339 -13.32 -7.84 -25.23
CA MET A 339 -13.07 -7.86 -26.69
C MET A 339 -12.99 -9.26 -27.28
N SER A 340 -12.74 -10.29 -26.47
CA SER A 340 -12.47 -11.66 -26.93
C SER A 340 -13.70 -12.53 -27.17
N LEU A 341 -14.89 -12.08 -26.72
CA LEU A 341 -16.12 -12.89 -26.70
C LEU A 341 -16.62 -13.33 -28.08
N ASP A 342 -16.32 -12.54 -29.14
CA ASP A 342 -16.83 -12.77 -30.49
C ASP A 342 -15.84 -13.52 -31.41
N VAL A 343 -14.62 -13.83 -30.93
CA VAL A 343 -13.52 -14.36 -31.76
C VAL A 343 -13.24 -15.83 -31.46
N GLN A 344 -12.92 -16.62 -32.52
CA GLN A 344 -12.73 -18.06 -32.41
C GLN A 344 -11.27 -18.47 -32.17
N PHE A 345 -10.31 -17.77 -32.79
CA PHE A 345 -8.89 -18.13 -32.75
C PHE A 345 -8.02 -16.97 -32.28
N MET A 346 -6.88 -17.27 -31.65
CA MET A 346 -5.94 -16.24 -31.16
C MET A 346 -5.24 -15.52 -32.31
N GLU A 347 -4.97 -16.23 -33.40
CA GLU A 347 -4.33 -15.75 -34.62
C GLU A 347 -5.13 -14.65 -35.31
N ASP A 348 -6.45 -14.63 -35.14
CA ASP A 348 -7.33 -13.61 -35.71
C ASP A 348 -6.99 -12.21 -35.19
N PHE A 349 -6.50 -12.08 -33.95
CA PHE A 349 -6.06 -10.79 -33.38
C PHE A 349 -4.73 -10.30 -33.93
N VAL A 350 -3.88 -11.21 -34.44
CA VAL A 350 -2.57 -10.92 -35.01
C VAL A 350 -2.68 -10.63 -36.51
N SER A 351 -3.66 -11.23 -37.19
CA SER A 351 -3.86 -11.05 -38.63
C SER A 351 -4.29 -9.62 -38.99
N VAL A 352 -3.68 -9.06 -40.04
CA VAL A 352 -3.96 -7.69 -40.52
C VAL A 352 -5.32 -7.62 -41.24
N GLU A 353 -5.78 -8.74 -41.80
CA GLU A 353 -6.91 -8.83 -42.74
C GLU A 353 -8.31 -8.84 -42.08
N THR A 354 -8.44 -9.21 -40.81
CA THR A 354 -9.72 -9.30 -40.08
C THR A 354 -10.08 -8.03 -39.29
N SER A 355 -9.32 -6.94 -39.46
CA SER A 355 -9.43 -5.69 -38.68
C SER A 355 -10.63 -4.80 -39.08
N GLY A 356 -11.84 -5.37 -39.06
CA GLY A 356 -13.10 -4.72 -39.42
C GLY A 356 -13.72 -3.79 -38.36
N SER A 357 -13.15 -3.67 -37.15
CA SER A 357 -13.65 -2.75 -36.14
C SER A 357 -12.67 -1.60 -35.88
N ASP A 358 -13.13 -0.36 -36.03
CA ASP A 358 -12.33 0.85 -35.76
C ASP A 358 -11.86 0.95 -34.28
N LYS A 359 -12.44 0.15 -33.37
CA LYS A 359 -12.01 0.03 -31.97
C LYS A 359 -10.62 -0.62 -31.79
N LEU A 360 -10.17 -1.48 -32.71
CA LEU A 360 -8.86 -2.15 -32.63
C LEU A 360 -7.69 -1.28 -33.10
N LYS A 361 -7.96 -0.12 -33.71
CA LYS A 361 -6.93 0.69 -34.39
C LYS A 361 -6.26 1.75 -33.50
N SER A 362 -6.90 2.18 -32.41
CA SER A 362 -6.43 3.36 -31.67
C SER A 362 -5.49 3.07 -30.48
N SER A 363 -5.17 1.81 -30.15
CA SER A 363 -4.34 1.48 -28.98
C SER A 363 -3.41 0.25 -29.13
N ALA A 364 -3.22 -0.25 -30.35
CA ALA A 364 -2.53 -1.53 -30.58
C ALA A 364 -1.01 -1.37 -30.72
N VAL A 365 -0.30 -1.15 -29.62
CA VAL A 365 1.16 -1.23 -29.59
C VAL A 365 1.56 -2.67 -29.24
N VAL A 366 2.07 -3.41 -30.22
CA VAL A 366 2.75 -4.69 -29.96
C VAL A 366 4.23 -4.36 -29.74
N PRO A 367 4.82 -4.74 -28.60
CA PRO A 367 6.25 -4.51 -28.35
C PRO A 367 7.13 -5.16 -29.42
N PRO A 368 8.32 -4.61 -29.69
CA PRO A 368 9.23 -5.17 -30.68
C PRO A 368 9.71 -6.58 -30.29
N PRO A 369 10.14 -7.43 -31.26
CA PRO A 369 10.59 -8.80 -30.99
C PRO A 369 11.68 -8.92 -29.91
N THR A 370 12.54 -7.91 -29.78
CA THR A 370 13.59 -7.89 -28.75
C THR A 370 13.03 -7.85 -27.32
N VAL A 371 11.87 -7.25 -27.11
CA VAL A 371 11.19 -7.24 -25.80
C VAL A 371 10.53 -8.59 -25.56
N LEU A 372 9.90 -9.16 -26.59
CA LEU A 372 9.31 -10.49 -26.56
C LEU A 372 10.34 -11.57 -26.20
N ASP A 373 11.51 -11.56 -26.83
CA ASP A 373 12.61 -12.49 -26.54
C ASP A 373 13.11 -12.38 -25.09
N ARG A 374 13.11 -11.18 -24.50
CA ARG A 374 13.49 -10.98 -23.10
C ARG A 374 12.44 -11.59 -22.16
N VAL A 375 11.17 -11.29 -22.40
CA VAL A 375 10.05 -11.83 -21.60
C VAL A 375 10.05 -13.36 -21.66
N LEU A 376 10.22 -13.97 -22.84
CA LEU A 376 10.29 -15.43 -22.98
C LEU A 376 11.50 -16.02 -22.24
N LYS A 377 12.67 -15.38 -22.30
CA LYS A 377 13.84 -15.80 -21.52
C LYS A 377 13.62 -15.74 -20.02
N ASP A 378 12.96 -14.70 -19.52
CA ASP A 378 12.66 -14.54 -18.10
C ASP A 378 11.64 -15.58 -17.62
N LEU A 379 10.60 -15.85 -18.43
CA LEU A 379 9.61 -16.91 -18.17
C LEU A 379 10.27 -18.30 -18.08
N CYS A 380 11.26 -18.55 -18.94
CA CYS A 380 11.94 -19.82 -19.07
C CYS A 380 13.21 -19.95 -18.20
N HIS A 381 13.56 -18.94 -17.40
CA HIS A 381 14.70 -19.00 -16.49
C HIS A 381 14.41 -19.94 -15.30
N GLU A 382 15.39 -20.75 -14.90
CA GLU A 382 15.28 -21.63 -13.74
C GLU A 382 15.24 -20.80 -12.44
N GLY A 383 14.04 -20.63 -11.88
CA GLY A 383 13.85 -20.10 -10.53
C GLY A 383 14.39 -21.08 -9.47
N PRO A 384 14.63 -20.62 -8.23
CA PRO A 384 15.26 -21.43 -7.19
C PRO A 384 14.56 -22.78 -6.99
N GLU A 385 15.38 -23.84 -6.90
CA GLU A 385 14.99 -25.24 -6.72
C GLU A 385 14.20 -25.46 -5.42
N ALA A 386 12.89 -25.19 -5.45
CA ALA A 386 11.81 -25.85 -4.70
C ALA A 386 10.56 -24.97 -4.73
N ILE A 387 9.53 -25.37 -5.48
CA ILE A 387 8.18 -24.82 -5.31
C ILE A 387 7.68 -25.32 -3.94
N SER A 388 7.94 -24.56 -2.87
CA SER A 388 7.39 -24.87 -1.55
C SER A 388 5.89 -24.58 -1.56
N LEU A 389 5.08 -25.63 -1.73
CA LEU A 389 3.62 -25.56 -1.61
C LEU A 389 3.15 -25.11 -0.20
N GLU A 390 4.05 -25.05 0.78
CA GLU A 390 3.75 -24.71 2.17
C GLU A 390 3.56 -23.21 2.42
N THR A 391 4.06 -22.34 1.54
CA THR A 391 3.97 -20.87 1.71
C THR A 391 2.67 -20.27 1.15
N ARG A 392 1.77 -21.08 0.58
CA ARG A 392 0.54 -20.59 -0.06
C ARG A 392 -0.47 -20.11 0.98
N HIS A 393 -0.99 -18.89 0.82
CA HIS A 393 -2.07 -18.37 1.66
C HIS A 393 -3.29 -19.31 1.60
N LYS A 394 -3.87 -19.66 2.75
CA LYS A 394 -4.99 -20.64 2.80
C LYS A 394 -6.18 -20.22 1.95
N SER A 395 -6.42 -18.91 1.86
CA SER A 395 -7.53 -18.32 1.11
C SER A 395 -7.27 -18.22 -0.40
N SER A 396 -6.01 -18.28 -0.88
CA SER A 396 -5.73 -18.24 -2.32
C SER A 396 -6.10 -19.54 -3.03
N ARG A 397 -6.15 -20.67 -2.30
CA ARG A 397 -6.62 -21.98 -2.81
C ARG A 397 -8.11 -22.02 -3.18
N ILE A 398 -8.89 -21.00 -2.81
CA ILE A 398 -10.33 -20.92 -3.11
C ILE A 398 -10.54 -20.43 -4.55
N ILE A 399 -9.58 -19.70 -5.11
CA ILE A 399 -9.63 -19.17 -6.46
C ILE A 399 -9.02 -20.22 -7.40
N LYS A 400 -9.70 -20.54 -8.51
CA LYS A 400 -9.13 -21.37 -9.57
C LYS A 400 -8.16 -20.60 -10.46
N GLY A 401 -7.09 -20.07 -9.88
CA GLY A 401 -5.95 -19.50 -10.59
C GLY A 401 -4.74 -20.43 -10.53
N ALA A 402 -3.69 -20.11 -11.30
CA ALA A 402 -2.40 -20.76 -11.13
C ALA A 402 -1.64 -20.15 -9.92
N PRO A 403 -0.91 -20.95 -9.14
CA PRO A 403 -0.07 -20.44 -8.04
C PRO A 403 1.05 -19.54 -8.55
N LEU A 404 1.41 -18.50 -7.79
CA LEU A 404 2.37 -17.45 -8.19
C LEU A 404 3.67 -17.97 -8.84
N GLU A 405 4.28 -19.01 -8.26
CA GLU A 405 5.57 -19.54 -8.74
C GLU A 405 5.49 -20.35 -10.04
N THR A 406 4.29 -20.71 -10.49
CA THR A 406 4.11 -21.57 -11.68
C THR A 406 4.27 -20.80 -12.98
N LEU A 407 4.69 -21.51 -14.03
CA LEU A 407 4.89 -20.94 -15.37
C LEU A 407 3.69 -20.13 -15.89
N PHE A 408 2.45 -20.61 -15.68
CA PHE A 408 1.27 -19.88 -16.17
C PHE A 408 0.97 -18.61 -15.36
N ALA A 409 1.23 -18.60 -14.05
CA ALA A 409 1.09 -17.39 -13.24
C ALA A 409 2.10 -16.33 -13.65
N GLN A 410 3.34 -16.72 -13.89
CA GLN A 410 4.39 -15.83 -14.41
C GLN A 410 4.02 -15.31 -15.80
N PHE A 411 3.51 -16.16 -16.70
CA PHE A 411 2.99 -15.73 -18.00
C PHE A 411 1.88 -14.68 -17.84
N CYS A 412 0.93 -14.90 -16.94
CA CYS A 412 -0.16 -13.96 -16.70
C CYS A 412 0.34 -12.63 -16.14
N LEU A 413 1.32 -12.65 -15.23
CA LEU A 413 1.96 -11.45 -14.74
C LEU A 413 2.68 -10.75 -15.90
N HIS A 414 3.66 -11.34 -16.59
CA HIS A 414 4.31 -10.67 -17.73
C HIS A 414 3.33 -10.13 -18.79
N SER A 415 2.21 -10.82 -19.02
CA SER A 415 1.16 -10.37 -19.94
C SER A 415 0.52 -9.03 -19.57
N LEU A 416 0.46 -8.63 -18.28
CA LEU A 416 -0.13 -7.33 -17.94
C LEU A 416 0.81 -6.14 -18.19
N TRP A 417 2.11 -6.37 -18.43
CA TRP A 417 3.10 -5.32 -18.69
C TRP A 417 3.61 -5.38 -20.14
N PHE A 418 3.33 -6.48 -20.84
CA PHE A 418 3.63 -6.62 -22.26
C PHE A 418 2.59 -5.87 -23.12
N GLY A 419 3.00 -4.75 -23.72
CA GLY A 419 2.18 -3.99 -24.66
C GLY A 419 0.90 -3.43 -24.03
N ASP A 420 0.98 -2.90 -22.81
CA ASP A 420 -0.16 -2.34 -22.06
C ASP A 420 -1.33 -3.32 -21.92
N CYS A 421 -1.04 -4.62 -21.78
CA CYS A 421 -2.04 -5.68 -21.63
C CYS A 421 -3.12 -5.70 -22.74
N ASN A 422 -2.81 -5.17 -23.93
CA ASN A 422 -3.78 -5.16 -25.01
C ASN A 422 -3.94 -6.57 -25.62
N ILE A 423 -5.14 -6.88 -26.13
CA ILE A 423 -5.47 -8.22 -26.63
C ILE A 423 -4.53 -8.71 -27.75
N ARG A 424 -4.00 -7.80 -28.58
CA ARG A 424 -3.07 -8.17 -29.65
C ARG A 424 -1.70 -8.55 -29.10
N ALA A 425 -1.20 -7.81 -28.12
CA ALA A 425 0.05 -8.10 -27.43
C ALA A 425 -0.05 -9.44 -26.69
N ILE A 426 -1.17 -9.69 -25.98
CA ILE A 426 -1.45 -10.98 -25.34
C ILE A 426 -1.47 -12.11 -26.38
N ALA A 427 -2.10 -11.91 -27.54
CA ALA A 427 -2.15 -12.93 -28.58
C ALA A 427 -0.78 -13.28 -29.17
N VAL A 428 0.05 -12.28 -29.47
CA VAL A 428 1.42 -12.50 -29.94
C VAL A 428 2.24 -13.22 -28.87
N LEU A 429 2.15 -12.79 -27.62
CA LEU A 429 2.88 -13.41 -26.52
C LEU A 429 2.44 -14.86 -26.27
N TRP A 430 1.13 -15.15 -26.34
CA TRP A 430 0.60 -16.52 -26.19
C TRP A 430 1.09 -17.44 -27.30
N ILE A 431 1.03 -17.00 -28.57
CA ILE A 431 1.47 -17.81 -29.71
C ILE A 431 2.95 -18.17 -29.57
N GLU A 432 3.82 -17.22 -29.27
CA GLU A 432 5.25 -17.51 -29.08
C GLU A 432 5.51 -18.32 -27.80
N PHE A 433 4.78 -18.08 -26.71
CA PHE A 433 4.86 -18.92 -25.51
C PHE A 433 4.53 -20.39 -25.81
N ILE A 434 3.51 -20.67 -26.61
CA ILE A 434 3.16 -22.05 -27.00
C ILE A 434 4.21 -22.66 -27.93
N ARG A 435 4.85 -21.86 -28.79
CA ARG A 435 5.98 -22.33 -29.63
C ARG A 435 7.17 -22.75 -28.77
N GLU A 436 7.49 -22.00 -27.73
CA GLU A 436 8.52 -22.38 -26.75
C GLU A 436 8.12 -23.65 -25.98
N VAL A 437 6.89 -23.74 -25.46
CA VAL A 437 6.39 -24.95 -24.77
C VAL A 437 6.46 -26.19 -25.67
N ARG A 438 6.13 -26.05 -26.97
CA ARG A 438 6.28 -27.12 -27.96
C ARG A 438 7.74 -27.53 -28.14
N TRP A 439 8.67 -26.57 -28.17
CA TRP A 439 10.11 -26.86 -28.24
C TRP A 439 10.58 -27.71 -27.05
N TYR A 440 10.16 -27.39 -25.81
CA TYR A 440 10.46 -28.21 -24.63
C TYR A 440 9.95 -29.65 -24.76
N TRP A 441 8.76 -29.84 -25.34
CA TRP A 441 8.19 -31.17 -25.60
C TRP A 441 8.96 -31.96 -26.67
N GLU A 442 9.32 -31.31 -27.77
CA GLU A 442 10.05 -31.93 -28.89
C GLU A 442 11.45 -32.35 -28.46
N GLU A 443 12.19 -31.46 -27.79
CA GLU A 443 13.55 -31.69 -27.28
C GLU A 443 13.60 -32.47 -25.96
N SER A 444 12.44 -32.83 -25.40
CA SER A 444 12.31 -33.56 -24.12
C SER A 444 13.05 -32.89 -22.95
N GLN A 445 13.06 -31.55 -22.95
CA GLN A 445 13.65 -30.73 -21.89
C GLN A 445 12.63 -30.47 -20.78
N PRO A 446 13.04 -30.44 -19.49
CA PRO A 446 12.11 -30.19 -18.39
C PRO A 446 11.45 -28.82 -18.53
N LEU A 447 10.14 -28.78 -18.33
CA LEU A 447 9.38 -27.53 -18.43
C LEU A 447 9.70 -26.63 -17.21
N PRO A 448 10.13 -25.36 -17.40
CA PRO A 448 10.48 -24.49 -16.30
C PRO A 448 9.32 -24.25 -15.34
N ARG A 449 9.61 -24.06 -14.05
CA ARG A 449 8.64 -23.68 -13.00
C ARG A 449 7.42 -24.62 -12.90
N MET A 450 7.58 -25.89 -13.25
CA MET A 450 6.52 -26.89 -13.20
C MET A 450 6.94 -28.12 -12.39
N PRO A 451 6.14 -28.57 -11.41
CA PRO A 451 6.47 -29.73 -10.60
C PRO A 451 6.28 -31.03 -11.39
N ILE A 452 7.31 -31.88 -11.36
CA ILE A 452 7.33 -33.18 -12.06
C ILE A 452 6.76 -34.30 -11.16
N THR A 453 6.81 -34.13 -9.83
CA THR A 453 6.36 -35.13 -8.85
C THR A 453 5.07 -34.71 -8.15
N GLY A 454 4.07 -35.59 -8.11
CA GLY A 454 2.84 -35.42 -7.34
C GLY A 454 1.54 -35.58 -8.15
N THR A 455 0.40 -35.60 -7.45
CA THR A 455 -0.92 -35.55 -8.07
C THR A 455 -1.23 -34.14 -8.58
N ILE A 456 -1.94 -34.02 -9.69
CA ILE A 456 -2.37 -32.71 -10.23
C ILE A 456 -3.32 -32.03 -9.25
N ASP A 457 -3.04 -30.77 -8.92
CA ASP A 457 -3.88 -29.96 -8.04
C ASP A 457 -5.11 -29.45 -8.81
N LEU A 458 -6.23 -30.17 -8.66
CA LEU A 458 -7.52 -29.83 -9.30
C LEU A 458 -8.11 -28.50 -8.80
N SER A 459 -7.55 -27.87 -7.76
CA SER A 459 -7.95 -26.52 -7.34
C SER A 459 -7.38 -25.41 -8.22
N THR A 460 -6.38 -25.70 -9.06
CA THR A 460 -5.76 -24.72 -9.97
C THR A 460 -6.51 -24.58 -11.29
N CYS A 461 -6.22 -23.54 -12.08
CA CYS A 461 -6.83 -23.38 -13.42
C CYS A 461 -6.43 -24.50 -14.40
N LEU A 462 -7.27 -24.75 -15.40
CA LEU A 462 -7.09 -25.87 -16.34
C LEU A 462 -5.78 -25.76 -17.13
N VAL A 463 -5.40 -24.56 -17.58
CA VAL A 463 -4.11 -24.36 -18.29
C VAL A 463 -2.93 -24.79 -17.40
N ASN A 464 -2.92 -24.44 -16.12
CA ASN A 464 -1.86 -24.88 -15.20
C ASN A 464 -1.87 -26.40 -14.99
N GLN A 465 -3.05 -27.01 -14.84
CA GLN A 465 -3.18 -28.48 -14.74
C GLN A 465 -2.64 -29.18 -16.00
N LYS A 466 -2.91 -28.63 -17.19
CA LYS A 466 -2.43 -29.14 -18.48
C LYS A 466 -0.92 -29.00 -18.61
N LEU A 467 -0.33 -27.87 -18.25
CA LEU A 467 1.12 -27.68 -18.24
C LEU A 467 1.82 -28.60 -17.24
N GLN A 468 1.23 -28.83 -16.05
CA GLN A 468 1.75 -29.82 -15.10
C GLN A 468 1.68 -31.25 -15.68
N MET A 469 0.57 -31.62 -16.32
CA MET A 469 0.45 -32.92 -16.99
C MET A 469 1.47 -33.07 -18.13
N LEU A 470 1.76 -32.00 -18.88
CA LEU A 470 2.78 -31.99 -19.93
C LEU A 470 4.18 -32.20 -19.34
N ALA A 471 4.52 -31.53 -18.24
CA ALA A 471 5.80 -31.72 -17.54
C ALA A 471 6.00 -33.19 -17.10
N ILE A 472 4.95 -33.82 -16.56
CA ILE A 472 4.96 -35.25 -16.22
C ILE A 472 5.12 -36.13 -17.47
N CYS A 473 4.49 -35.77 -18.59
CA CYS A 473 4.62 -36.52 -19.83
C CYS A 473 6.04 -36.43 -20.42
N ILE A 474 6.69 -35.26 -20.34
CA ILE A 474 8.08 -35.05 -20.77
C ILE A 474 9.03 -35.95 -19.97
N ASP A 475 8.89 -35.96 -18.64
CA ASP A 475 9.71 -36.78 -17.75
C ASP A 475 9.56 -38.28 -18.05
N LYS A 476 8.32 -38.75 -18.23
CA LYS A 476 8.06 -40.14 -18.62
C LYS A 476 8.60 -40.48 -20.02
N LYS A 477 8.53 -39.55 -20.97
CA LYS A 477 9.09 -39.71 -22.32
C LYS A 477 10.61 -39.83 -22.25
N ARG A 478 11.27 -39.02 -21.42
CA ARG A 478 12.73 -39.08 -21.17
C ARG A 478 13.14 -40.43 -20.60
N HIS A 479 12.43 -40.93 -19.59
CA HIS A 479 12.70 -42.27 -19.03
C HIS A 479 12.51 -43.40 -20.05
N GLN A 480 11.56 -43.28 -20.99
CA GLN A 480 11.40 -44.25 -22.07
C GLN A 480 12.57 -44.21 -23.05
N LEU A 481 13.03 -43.01 -23.44
CA LEU A 481 14.21 -42.82 -24.30
C LEU A 481 15.49 -43.41 -23.67
N ASP A 482 15.72 -43.14 -22.39
CA ASP A 482 16.88 -43.66 -21.65
C ASP A 482 16.85 -45.20 -21.56
N SER A 483 15.67 -45.79 -21.33
CA SER A 483 15.50 -47.25 -21.26
C SER A 483 15.75 -47.98 -22.59
N HIS A 484 15.60 -47.29 -23.72
CA HIS A 484 15.91 -47.83 -25.05
C HIS A 484 17.39 -47.72 -25.41
N HIS A 485 18.13 -46.77 -24.81
CA HIS A 485 19.53 -46.52 -25.14
C HIS A 485 20.51 -47.48 -24.43
N ASP A 486 20.15 -48.02 -23.26
CA ASP A 486 20.93 -49.06 -22.55
C ASP A 486 20.89 -50.45 -23.23
N GLY A 487 20.12 -50.62 -24.31
CA GLY A 487 19.97 -51.88 -25.03
C GLY A 487 20.83 -52.05 -26.29
N VAL A 488 21.48 -50.99 -26.81
CA VAL A 488 22.19 -51.04 -28.10
C VAL A 488 23.44 -50.16 -28.12
N GLY A 489 24.62 -50.79 -28.20
CA GLY A 489 25.94 -50.17 -28.38
C GLY A 489 27.06 -51.05 -27.82
N ASP A 490 27.25 -52.26 -28.33
CA ASP A 490 28.11 -52.63 -29.48
C ASP A 490 29.60 -52.81 -29.10
N SER A 491 30.05 -54.03 -29.40
CA SER A 491 31.43 -54.48 -29.27
C SER A 491 32.09 -54.28 -30.63
N ASN A 492 33.01 -53.31 -30.75
CA ASN A 492 34.28 -53.46 -31.49
C ASN A 492 35.05 -52.12 -31.60
N SER A 493 36.27 -52.16 -31.05
CA SER A 493 37.53 -51.57 -31.57
C SER A 493 37.55 -50.15 -32.16
N ASP A 494 38.16 -49.20 -31.46
CA ASP A 494 39.56 -48.77 -31.64
C ASP A 494 39.76 -47.33 -31.14
N SER A 495 40.73 -47.13 -30.26
CA SER A 495 41.34 -45.82 -30.00
C SER A 495 42.40 -45.53 -31.08
N PRO A 496 42.79 -44.27 -31.35
CA PRO A 496 43.81 -43.66 -30.49
C PRO A 496 43.66 -42.14 -30.23
N SER A 497 44.28 -41.79 -29.09
CA SER A 497 44.68 -40.51 -28.52
C SER A 497 45.27 -39.45 -29.48
N VAL A 498 45.00 -38.17 -29.17
CA VAL A 498 46.01 -37.10 -29.23
C VAL A 498 45.89 -36.21 -27.99
N GLU A 499 46.98 -36.16 -27.22
CA GLU A 499 47.23 -35.34 -26.04
C GLU A 499 47.58 -33.89 -26.42
N VAL A 500 47.46 -32.95 -25.46
CA VAL A 500 48.39 -31.85 -25.07
C VAL A 500 47.65 -31.06 -23.96
N GLU A 501 47.92 -31.33 -22.67
CA GLU A 501 48.87 -30.62 -21.77
C GLU A 501 48.50 -29.15 -21.49
N ALA A 502 48.60 -28.55 -20.29
CA ALA A 502 48.98 -28.92 -18.92
C ALA A 502 48.52 -27.74 -18.01
N SER A 503 48.24 -27.89 -16.70
CA SER A 503 49.19 -27.76 -15.55
C SER A 503 48.41 -27.13 -14.38
N ASN A 504 48.73 -27.19 -13.08
CA ASN A 504 49.46 -28.07 -12.16
C ASN A 504 49.19 -27.52 -10.72
N VAL A 505 49.46 -28.33 -9.68
CA VAL A 505 49.71 -28.00 -8.24
C VAL A 505 48.47 -27.67 -7.38
N VAL A 506 47.96 -28.49 -6.43
CA VAL A 506 48.47 -29.27 -5.27
C VAL A 506 48.49 -28.48 -3.94
N ASN A 507 47.80 -29.06 -2.93
CA ASN A 507 47.90 -28.89 -1.46
C ASN A 507 47.45 -27.56 -0.84
N GLU A 508 46.99 -27.44 0.40
CA GLU A 508 46.71 -28.30 1.58
C GLU A 508 45.94 -27.36 2.53
N ASP A 509 44.98 -27.82 3.32
CA ASP A 509 45.24 -28.03 4.76
C ASP A 509 44.01 -28.44 5.58
N LEU A 510 44.32 -29.30 6.55
CA LEU A 510 43.46 -29.92 7.55
C LEU A 510 43.27 -29.04 8.78
N SER A 511 42.15 -29.20 9.50
CA SER A 511 42.14 -29.46 10.96
C SER A 511 40.70 -29.72 11.44
N HIS A 512 40.40 -30.93 11.94
CA HIS A 512 40.37 -31.29 13.38
C HIS A 512 39.35 -30.44 14.17
N THR A 513 38.37 -30.93 14.93
CA THR A 513 38.29 -32.12 15.79
C THR A 513 36.92 -32.14 16.52
N THR A 514 36.36 -33.34 16.80
CA THR A 514 35.52 -33.75 17.99
C THR A 514 34.47 -32.76 18.57
N ARG A 515 33.22 -33.11 18.92
CA ARG A 515 32.74 -34.21 19.79
C ARG A 515 31.24 -33.98 20.12
N ALA A 516 30.45 -35.06 20.21
CA ALA A 516 29.26 -35.25 21.08
C ALA A 516 28.05 -34.29 20.88
N LYS A 517 26.78 -34.67 21.08
CA LYS A 517 26.14 -35.80 21.75
C LYS A 517 24.67 -35.87 21.30
N GLU A 518 24.09 -37.06 21.39
CA GLU A 518 22.67 -37.38 21.18
C GLU A 518 21.68 -36.46 21.92
N GLY A 519 20.55 -36.23 21.27
CA GLY A 519 19.31 -35.70 21.83
C GLY A 519 18.13 -36.15 20.97
N LEU A 520 17.58 -37.32 21.33
CA LEU A 520 16.40 -37.97 20.76
C LEU A 520 15.12 -37.18 21.09
N ILE A 521 14.23 -36.95 20.11
CA ILE A 521 12.75 -37.08 20.18
C ILE A 521 12.23 -37.24 18.74
N LYS A 522 11.25 -38.14 18.58
CA LYS A 522 10.68 -38.72 17.35
C LYS A 522 9.59 -37.86 16.70
N GLU A 523 9.44 -38.01 15.38
CA GLU A 523 8.18 -38.05 14.58
C GLU A 523 8.57 -38.60 13.18
N SER A 524 8.19 -39.83 12.76
CA SER A 524 7.09 -40.18 11.82
C SER A 524 6.97 -39.19 10.65
N ASP A 525 7.14 -39.52 9.35
CA ASP A 525 6.68 -40.68 8.60
C ASP A 525 7.46 -40.89 7.28
N SER A 526 7.42 -42.15 6.81
CA SER A 526 7.51 -42.66 5.42
C SER A 526 8.45 -42.02 4.39
N THR A 527 9.63 -42.62 4.20
CA THR A 527 10.44 -42.53 2.97
C THR A 527 10.41 -43.87 2.22
N SER A 528 9.95 -43.83 0.97
CA SER A 528 10.14 -44.90 -0.02
C SER A 528 11.54 -44.85 -0.63
N THR A 529 12.32 -45.86 -0.27
CA THR A 529 13.25 -46.64 -1.10
C THR A 529 14.30 -45.92 -1.97
N SER A 530 15.55 -45.97 -1.49
CA SER A 530 16.74 -46.13 -2.33
C SER A 530 17.33 -47.53 -2.16
N ASN A 531 17.69 -48.12 -3.30
CA ASN A 531 18.24 -49.45 -3.54
C ASN A 531 19.27 -49.96 -2.52
N ALA A 532 19.02 -51.19 -2.02
CA ALA A 532 20.05 -52.04 -1.44
C ALA A 532 19.97 -53.45 -2.04
N ASN A 533 21.07 -53.81 -2.71
CA ASN A 533 21.42 -55.14 -3.20
C ASN A 533 21.01 -56.27 -2.25
N LEU A 534 20.16 -57.20 -2.72
CA LEU A 534 19.94 -58.48 -2.05
C LEU A 534 20.05 -59.66 -3.02
N LYS A 535 21.00 -60.52 -2.66
CA LYS A 535 21.50 -61.70 -3.36
C LYS A 535 20.39 -62.68 -3.73
N TYR A 536 20.41 -63.14 -4.98
CA TYR A 536 19.65 -64.30 -5.44
C TYR A 536 20.07 -65.56 -4.68
N SER A 537 19.14 -66.13 -3.89
CA SER A 537 19.20 -67.53 -3.50
C SER A 537 18.38 -68.33 -4.51
N ASN A 538 19.08 -69.11 -5.33
CA ASN A 538 18.52 -70.06 -6.28
C ASN A 538 17.76 -71.16 -5.50
N ASN A 539 16.44 -71.25 -5.71
CA ASN A 539 15.72 -72.50 -5.45
C ASN A 539 14.83 -72.84 -6.65
N LYS A 540 15.23 -73.91 -7.35
CA LYS A 540 14.51 -74.49 -8.49
C LYS A 540 13.27 -75.24 -8.01
N ASN A 541 12.18 -75.11 -8.78
CA ASN A 541 10.88 -75.79 -8.71
C ASN A 541 9.71 -75.01 -8.07
N SER A 542 9.38 -73.86 -8.65
CA SER A 542 7.99 -73.41 -8.75
C SER A 542 7.77 -72.84 -10.16
N SER A 543 6.58 -73.05 -10.73
CA SER A 543 6.14 -72.39 -11.96
C SER A 543 6.54 -70.90 -11.90
N LYS A 544 7.31 -70.40 -12.88
CA LYS A 544 7.96 -69.07 -12.82
C LYS A 544 6.93 -67.96 -12.56
N ARG A 545 6.76 -67.58 -11.29
CA ARG A 545 6.00 -66.39 -10.86
C ARG A 545 6.68 -65.15 -11.44
N ARG A 546 5.93 -64.24 -12.06
CA ARG A 546 6.46 -63.01 -12.67
C ARG A 546 5.80 -61.79 -12.03
N GLY A 547 6.56 -60.72 -11.82
CA GLY A 547 6.02 -59.45 -11.30
C GLY A 547 5.50 -59.51 -9.86
N SER A 548 6.11 -60.31 -8.99
CA SER A 548 5.74 -60.37 -7.56
C SER A 548 6.53 -59.37 -6.70
N ALA A 549 5.82 -58.63 -5.85
CA ALA A 549 6.35 -57.70 -4.85
C ALA A 549 6.65 -58.36 -3.48
N GLY A 550 6.42 -59.67 -3.34
CA GLY A 550 6.63 -60.41 -2.08
C GLY A 550 5.43 -61.25 -1.66
N VAL A 551 5.58 -62.05 -0.60
CA VAL A 551 4.51 -62.88 -0.02
C VAL A 551 3.58 -62.02 0.81
N VAL A 552 2.26 -62.14 0.61
CA VAL A 552 1.24 -61.55 1.48
C VAL A 552 1.21 -62.36 2.78
N GLU A 553 1.64 -61.74 3.87
CA GLU A 553 1.78 -62.41 5.15
C GLU A 553 0.43 -63.01 5.59
N SER A 554 0.44 -64.29 5.94
CA SER A 554 -0.71 -65.10 6.37
C SER A 554 -1.73 -65.61 5.35
N MET A 555 -1.63 -65.28 4.06
CA MET A 555 -2.57 -65.74 3.02
C MET A 555 -2.01 -66.89 2.15
N MET A 556 -2.86 -67.90 1.91
CA MET A 556 -2.61 -69.01 0.96
C MET A 556 -3.66 -68.98 -0.15
N LEU A 557 -3.29 -69.44 -1.35
CA LEU A 557 -4.22 -69.59 -2.47
C LEU A 557 -5.29 -70.65 -2.17
N LEU A 558 -6.48 -70.55 -2.77
CA LEU A 558 -7.57 -71.50 -2.53
C LEU A 558 -7.37 -72.83 -3.26
N ASN A 559 -6.80 -72.78 -4.47
CA ASN A 559 -6.63 -73.95 -5.34
C ASN A 559 -5.29 -74.68 -5.15
N SER A 560 -4.29 -74.04 -4.54
CA SER A 560 -3.01 -74.67 -4.22
C SER A 560 -2.50 -74.26 -2.83
N PRO A 561 -1.73 -75.12 -2.13
CA PRO A 561 -1.18 -74.83 -0.81
C PRO A 561 0.01 -73.84 -0.86
N ASN A 562 0.07 -73.00 -1.89
CA ASN A 562 1.10 -71.99 -2.05
C ASN A 562 0.71 -70.68 -1.36
N HIS A 563 1.72 -69.94 -0.91
CA HIS A 563 1.51 -68.59 -0.40
C HIS A 563 1.04 -67.64 -1.51
N MET A 564 0.12 -66.74 -1.16
CA MET A 564 -0.31 -65.66 -2.04
C MET A 564 0.77 -64.59 -2.08
N HIS A 565 1.08 -64.08 -3.26
CA HIS A 565 2.06 -63.03 -3.49
C HIS A 565 1.34 -61.73 -3.90
N ALA A 566 1.81 -60.59 -3.41
CA ALA A 566 1.36 -59.29 -3.91
C ALA A 566 1.95 -59.08 -5.30
N PRO A 567 1.16 -58.69 -6.31
CA PRO A 567 1.68 -58.29 -7.62
C PRO A 567 2.25 -56.85 -7.57
N PHE A 568 3.19 -56.55 -8.46
CA PHE A 568 3.42 -55.17 -8.88
C PHE A 568 2.29 -54.76 -9.83
N THR A 569 1.55 -53.71 -9.51
CA THR A 569 0.49 -53.12 -10.35
C THR A 569 1.00 -51.89 -11.08
N GLN A 570 0.34 -51.51 -12.17
CA GLN A 570 0.59 -50.22 -12.81
C GLN A 570 0.01 -49.09 -11.95
N ASP A 571 0.65 -47.92 -12.00
CA ASP A 571 0.10 -46.73 -11.35
C ASP A 571 -1.17 -46.26 -12.06
N PRO A 572 -2.19 -45.78 -11.32
CA PRO A 572 -3.40 -45.24 -11.91
C PRO A 572 -3.07 -44.00 -12.77
N PRO A 573 -3.74 -43.81 -13.92
CA PRO A 573 -3.54 -42.62 -14.74
C PRO A 573 -3.83 -41.34 -13.98
N ILE A 574 -2.93 -40.37 -14.11
CA ILE A 574 -3.12 -39.01 -13.61
C ILE A 574 -4.09 -38.31 -14.59
N MET A 575 -5.06 -37.57 -14.06
CA MET A 575 -6.12 -36.94 -14.84
C MET A 575 -6.23 -35.45 -14.49
N THR A 576 -6.51 -34.62 -15.50
CA THR A 576 -6.88 -33.21 -15.33
C THR A 576 -8.38 -33.09 -15.09
N GLU A 577 -8.84 -31.91 -14.66
CA GLU A 577 -10.24 -31.65 -14.34
C GLU A 577 -11.19 -31.93 -15.50
N ASP A 578 -10.85 -31.49 -16.71
CA ASP A 578 -11.66 -31.73 -17.91
C ASP A 578 -11.81 -33.23 -18.23
N MET A 579 -10.78 -34.04 -17.96
CA MET A 579 -10.86 -35.50 -18.09
C MET A 579 -11.80 -36.11 -17.04
N HIS A 580 -11.85 -35.54 -15.83
CA HIS A 580 -12.82 -35.93 -14.80
C HIS A 580 -14.24 -35.51 -15.17
N GLU A 581 -14.44 -34.30 -15.68
CA GLU A 581 -15.74 -33.82 -16.17
C GLU A 581 -16.25 -34.65 -17.34
N GLU A 582 -15.40 -34.96 -18.32
CA GLU A 582 -15.74 -35.82 -19.45
C GLU A 582 -16.21 -37.20 -18.97
N ARG A 583 -15.52 -37.76 -17.96
CA ARG A 583 -15.92 -39.02 -17.34
C ARG A 583 -17.29 -38.92 -16.67
N LEU A 584 -17.55 -37.85 -15.91
CA LEU A 584 -18.86 -37.64 -15.26
C LEU A 584 -19.98 -37.47 -16.31
N ARG A 585 -19.75 -36.66 -17.35
CA ARG A 585 -20.71 -36.48 -18.46
C ARG A 585 -20.96 -37.77 -19.21
N ALA A 586 -19.93 -38.59 -19.44
CA ALA A 586 -20.09 -39.90 -20.07
C ALA A 586 -20.95 -40.85 -19.22
N VAL A 587 -20.87 -40.78 -17.89
CA VAL A 587 -21.75 -41.53 -16.98
C VAL A 587 -23.19 -41.02 -17.06
N GLU A 588 -23.40 -39.70 -17.02
CA GLU A 588 -24.72 -39.07 -17.04
C GLU A 588 -25.48 -39.31 -18.35
N VAL A 589 -24.80 -39.22 -19.50
CA VAL A 589 -25.42 -39.37 -20.83
C VAL A 589 -25.82 -40.82 -21.12
N LEU A 590 -25.12 -41.81 -20.53
CA LEU A 590 -25.28 -43.22 -20.93
C LEU A 590 -25.88 -44.18 -19.89
N GLY A 591 -26.28 -43.70 -18.70
CA GLY A 591 -27.11 -44.38 -17.71
C GLY A 591 -27.06 -45.92 -17.73
N ASP A 592 -26.23 -46.52 -16.86
CA ASP A 592 -26.02 -47.98 -16.68
C ASP A 592 -25.62 -48.81 -17.92
N SER A 593 -25.61 -48.25 -19.13
CA SER A 593 -25.04 -48.88 -20.32
C SER A 593 -23.61 -48.40 -20.55
N PHE A 594 -22.66 -49.30 -20.34
CA PHE A 594 -21.21 -49.07 -20.47
C PHE A 594 -20.85 -48.27 -21.73
N SER A 595 -20.47 -47.00 -21.56
CA SER A 595 -19.53 -46.36 -22.46
C SER A 595 -18.62 -45.39 -21.70
N PHE A 596 -17.33 -45.47 -22.03
CA PHE A 596 -16.20 -44.66 -21.56
C PHE A 596 -15.83 -44.70 -20.06
N SER A 597 -16.69 -44.30 -19.11
CA SER A 597 -16.29 -44.21 -17.69
C SER A 597 -15.99 -45.57 -17.06
N GLY A 598 -16.81 -46.58 -17.37
CA GLY A 598 -16.55 -47.96 -16.97
C GLY A 598 -15.43 -48.63 -17.77
N GLN A 599 -14.95 -48.03 -18.88
CA GLN A 599 -13.88 -48.61 -19.70
C GLN A 599 -12.51 -48.41 -19.03
N LEU A 600 -12.24 -47.22 -18.49
CA LEU A 600 -10.98 -46.97 -17.77
C LEU A 600 -10.91 -47.77 -16.46
N GLU A 601 -11.99 -47.80 -15.67
CA GLU A 601 -12.06 -48.63 -14.46
C GLU A 601 -11.90 -50.12 -14.79
N LYS A 602 -12.50 -50.56 -15.90
CA LYS A 602 -12.32 -51.91 -16.43
C LYS A 602 -10.89 -52.17 -16.87
N ASP A 603 -10.21 -51.21 -17.49
CA ASP A 603 -8.83 -51.35 -17.97
C ASP A 603 -7.84 -51.40 -16.80
N ILE A 604 -8.03 -50.57 -15.77
CA ILE A 604 -7.28 -50.62 -14.51
C ILE A 604 -7.50 -51.97 -13.83
N LEU A 605 -8.77 -52.39 -13.66
CA LEU A 605 -9.12 -53.66 -13.03
C LEU A 605 -8.56 -54.86 -13.82
N SER A 606 -8.63 -54.82 -15.16
CA SER A 606 -8.07 -55.84 -16.04
C SER A 606 -6.55 -55.92 -15.92
N SER A 607 -5.87 -54.77 -15.81
CA SER A 607 -4.43 -54.65 -15.56
C SER A 607 -4.05 -55.29 -14.21
N ASP A 608 -4.77 -54.93 -13.13
CA ASP A 608 -4.56 -55.46 -11.78
C ASP A 608 -4.78 -56.98 -11.73
N MET A 609 -5.87 -57.46 -12.34
CA MET A 609 -6.17 -58.89 -12.44
C MET A 609 -5.10 -59.66 -13.22
N SER A 610 -4.60 -59.07 -14.31
CA SER A 610 -3.53 -59.66 -15.14
C SER A 610 -2.23 -59.78 -14.35
N ALA A 611 -1.85 -58.72 -13.62
CA ALA A 611 -0.66 -58.68 -12.78
C ALA A 611 -0.75 -59.68 -11.62
N PHE A 612 -1.91 -59.75 -10.97
CA PHE A 612 -2.17 -60.70 -9.89
C PHE A 612 -2.05 -62.15 -10.34
N LYS A 613 -2.58 -62.50 -11.52
CA LYS A 613 -2.42 -63.83 -12.11
C LYS A 613 -0.98 -64.17 -12.47
N ALA A 614 -0.20 -63.20 -12.92
CA ALA A 614 1.22 -63.40 -13.23
C ALA A 614 2.06 -63.66 -11.96
N ALA A 615 1.75 -62.96 -10.87
CA ALA A 615 2.37 -63.16 -9.56
C ALA A 615 1.90 -64.45 -8.86
N ASN A 616 0.66 -64.86 -9.14
CA ASN A 616 0.01 -66.04 -8.57
C ASN A 616 -0.55 -67.01 -9.63
N PRO A 617 0.31 -67.87 -10.20
CA PRO A 617 -0.13 -69.00 -10.99
C PRO A 617 -1.10 -69.86 -10.17
N GLU A 618 -2.21 -70.28 -10.79
CA GLU A 618 -3.30 -71.09 -10.19
C GLU A 618 -4.26 -70.34 -9.24
N ALA A 619 -4.16 -69.02 -9.11
CA ALA A 619 -5.10 -68.24 -8.31
C ALA A 619 -6.54 -68.28 -8.86
N ALA A 620 -7.52 -68.34 -7.95
CA ALA A 620 -8.93 -68.20 -8.27
C ALA A 620 -9.38 -66.72 -8.28
N PHE A 621 -10.58 -66.43 -8.79
CA PHE A 621 -11.17 -65.09 -8.70
C PHE A 621 -11.34 -64.66 -7.24
N GLU A 622 -11.72 -65.61 -6.40
CA GLU A 622 -11.88 -65.48 -4.96
C GLU A 622 -10.56 -65.09 -4.28
N ASP A 623 -9.42 -65.57 -4.77
CA ASP A 623 -8.09 -65.18 -4.28
C ASP A 623 -7.75 -63.72 -4.62
N PHE A 624 -8.17 -63.23 -5.80
CA PHE A 624 -8.02 -61.83 -6.18
C PHE A 624 -8.87 -60.91 -5.33
N ILE A 625 -10.13 -61.27 -5.04
CA ILE A 625 -11.01 -60.47 -4.18
C ILE A 625 -10.45 -60.36 -2.76
N ARG A 626 -9.90 -61.45 -2.19
CA ARG A 626 -9.24 -61.45 -0.88
C ARG A 626 -8.07 -60.47 -0.79
N TRP A 627 -7.43 -60.14 -1.92
CA TRP A 627 -6.34 -59.19 -2.00
C TRP A 627 -6.80 -57.76 -2.37
N HIS A 628 -7.59 -57.61 -3.44
CA HIS A 628 -7.97 -56.31 -4.03
C HIS A 628 -9.17 -55.66 -3.33
N SER A 629 -10.14 -56.46 -2.86
CA SER A 629 -11.29 -55.98 -2.08
C SER A 629 -11.57 -56.89 -0.88
N PRO A 630 -10.76 -56.83 0.20
CA PRO A 630 -10.92 -57.71 1.36
C PRO A 630 -12.28 -57.59 2.05
N LYS A 631 -12.98 -56.46 1.90
CA LYS A 631 -14.34 -56.23 2.42
C LYS A 631 -15.42 -57.04 1.72
N ASP A 632 -15.11 -57.60 0.54
CA ASP A 632 -16.02 -58.43 -0.26
C ASP A 632 -15.87 -59.94 -0.01
N TRP A 633 -15.05 -60.31 0.97
CA TRP A 633 -14.86 -61.68 1.42
C TRP A 633 -15.46 -61.85 2.82
N GLU A 634 -16.46 -62.72 2.95
CA GLU A 634 -17.12 -63.05 4.20
C GLU A 634 -16.54 -64.34 4.76
N ASP A 635 -15.85 -64.26 5.90
CA ASP A 635 -15.31 -65.44 6.58
C ASP A 635 -16.43 -66.26 7.24
N ASP A 636 -16.46 -67.57 7.01
CA ASP A 636 -17.40 -68.49 7.64
C ASP A 636 -16.97 -68.77 9.10
N SER A 637 -17.05 -67.78 9.99
CA SER A 637 -16.70 -67.94 11.40
C SER A 637 -17.91 -68.17 12.29
N SER A 638 -18.38 -69.42 12.35
CA SER A 638 -19.14 -69.94 13.49
C SER A 638 -18.42 -71.13 14.16
N SER A 639 -17.11 -71.00 14.39
CA SER A 639 -16.42 -71.82 15.39
C SER A 639 -15.19 -71.08 15.95
N SER A 640 -15.15 -71.01 17.27
CA SER A 640 -14.24 -70.23 18.10
C SER A 640 -12.92 -70.95 18.40
N SER A 641 -11.89 -70.15 18.69
CA SER A 641 -10.74 -70.43 19.56
C SER A 641 -9.64 -71.40 19.10
N SER A 642 -8.44 -70.83 18.97
CA SER A 642 -7.15 -71.39 19.44
C SER A 642 -6.63 -72.69 18.81
N SER A 643 -5.96 -72.60 17.67
CA SER A 643 -4.72 -73.37 17.41
C SER A 643 -3.96 -72.79 16.20
N SER A 644 -2.69 -72.47 16.43
CA SER A 644 -1.73 -71.96 15.45
C SER A 644 -1.31 -73.05 14.46
N GLY A 645 -2.19 -73.30 13.49
CA GLY A 645 -1.92 -74.09 12.29
C GLY A 645 -2.94 -73.70 11.23
N LYS A 646 -2.53 -72.84 10.28
CA LYS A 646 -3.39 -72.33 9.19
C LYS A 646 -4.01 -73.53 8.45
N LYS A 647 -5.30 -73.76 8.65
CA LYS A 647 -6.04 -74.86 8.00
C LYS A 647 -6.25 -74.49 6.54
N TRP A 648 -5.70 -75.30 5.63
CA TRP A 648 -5.90 -75.15 4.20
C TRP A 648 -6.99 -76.12 3.72
N PRO A 649 -7.93 -75.71 2.86
CA PRO A 649 -8.07 -74.38 2.26
C PRO A 649 -8.69 -73.34 3.22
N PRO A 650 -8.37 -72.03 3.05
CA PRO A 650 -9.04 -70.93 3.76
C PRO A 650 -10.58 -71.00 3.61
N SER A 651 -11.33 -70.84 4.69
CA SER A 651 -12.81 -70.90 4.70
C SER A 651 -13.44 -69.50 4.58
N GLY A 652 -14.38 -69.32 3.65
CA GLY A 652 -15.16 -68.10 3.46
C GLY A 652 -15.94 -68.10 2.14
N LYS A 653 -16.80 -67.10 1.96
CA LYS A 653 -17.65 -66.92 0.76
C LYS A 653 -17.58 -65.47 0.26
N LEU A 654 -17.88 -65.26 -1.01
CA LEU A 654 -17.97 -63.90 -1.56
C LEU A 654 -19.24 -63.20 -1.07
N SER A 655 -19.17 -61.87 -0.94
CA SER A 655 -20.33 -61.03 -0.67
C SER A 655 -21.44 -61.21 -1.71
N GLU A 656 -22.69 -60.92 -1.33
CA GLU A 656 -23.88 -61.09 -2.19
C GLU A 656 -23.67 -60.44 -3.57
N ARG A 657 -23.19 -59.18 -3.61
CA ARG A 657 -22.88 -58.44 -4.86
C ARG A 657 -21.79 -59.07 -5.73
N MET A 658 -20.81 -59.75 -5.12
CA MET A 658 -19.69 -60.38 -5.85
C MET A 658 -20.00 -61.82 -6.26
N SER A 659 -20.98 -62.44 -5.61
CA SER A 659 -21.46 -63.81 -5.87
C SER A 659 -22.38 -63.90 -7.09
N ASP A 660 -22.95 -62.78 -7.54
CA ASP A 660 -23.87 -62.72 -8.66
C ASP A 660 -23.27 -63.29 -9.96
N PRO A 661 -23.95 -64.24 -10.64
CA PRO A 661 -23.45 -64.84 -11.89
C PRO A 661 -23.37 -63.85 -13.06
N GLY A 662 -24.03 -62.69 -12.94
CA GLY A 662 -23.95 -61.57 -13.88
C GLY A 662 -22.77 -60.61 -13.66
N ASN A 663 -21.97 -60.80 -12.59
CA ASN A 663 -20.92 -59.86 -12.18
C ASN A 663 -19.89 -59.60 -13.29
N SER A 664 -19.72 -58.31 -13.64
CA SER A 664 -18.77 -57.84 -14.65
C SER A 664 -17.31 -58.16 -14.28
N TRP A 665 -16.97 -58.15 -12.99
CA TRP A 665 -15.61 -58.46 -12.52
C TRP A 665 -15.23 -59.91 -12.80
N ARG A 666 -16.18 -60.85 -12.69
CA ARG A 666 -15.95 -62.26 -13.07
C ARG A 666 -15.75 -62.43 -14.57
N LYS A 667 -16.38 -61.60 -15.40
CA LYS A 667 -16.16 -61.58 -16.86
C LYS A 667 -14.75 -61.06 -17.19
N ILE A 668 -14.38 -59.91 -16.61
CA ILE A 668 -13.04 -59.32 -16.78
C ILE A 668 -11.95 -60.28 -16.30
N TRP A 669 -12.17 -60.94 -15.15
CA TRP A 669 -11.24 -61.96 -14.65
C TRP A 669 -11.07 -63.12 -15.62
N LYS A 670 -12.10 -63.58 -16.32
CA LYS A 670 -11.94 -64.66 -17.32
C LYS A 670 -11.15 -64.21 -18.54
N ASP A 671 -11.36 -62.97 -18.97
CA ASP A 671 -10.75 -62.41 -20.18
C ASP A 671 -9.30 -61.91 -19.93
N ALA A 672 -8.94 -61.57 -18.69
CA ALA A 672 -7.63 -61.03 -18.34
C ALA A 672 -6.48 -62.07 -18.46
N PRO A 673 -5.42 -61.81 -19.25
CA PRO A 673 -4.28 -62.72 -19.40
C PRO A 673 -3.29 -62.63 -18.22
N PRO A 674 -2.51 -63.69 -17.91
CA PRO A 674 -1.52 -63.66 -16.82
C PRO A 674 -0.21 -62.96 -17.22
N ILE A 675 -0.21 -61.62 -17.27
CA ILE A 675 0.93 -60.79 -17.71
C ILE A 675 1.38 -59.86 -16.56
N PRO A 676 2.69 -59.77 -16.21
CA PRO A 676 3.17 -58.86 -15.17
C PRO A 676 3.10 -57.39 -15.62
N ALA A 677 2.96 -56.45 -14.68
CA ALA A 677 2.77 -55.02 -15.00
C ALA A 677 3.84 -54.43 -15.95
N SER A 678 5.09 -54.88 -15.88
CA SER A 678 6.17 -54.44 -16.77
C SER A 678 6.00 -54.86 -18.25
N GLU A 679 5.22 -55.90 -18.52
CA GLU A 679 4.96 -56.42 -19.87
C GLU A 679 3.54 -56.06 -20.38
N GLN A 680 2.74 -55.39 -19.55
CA GLN A 680 1.39 -54.95 -19.92
C GLN A 680 1.42 -53.66 -20.74
N LYS A 681 0.33 -53.40 -21.47
CA LYS A 681 0.13 -52.10 -22.11
C LYS A 681 0.02 -51.01 -21.04
N PRO A 682 0.79 -49.91 -21.13
CA PRO A 682 0.68 -48.78 -20.22
C PRO A 682 -0.75 -48.22 -20.16
N LEU A 683 -1.26 -47.96 -18.96
CA LEU A 683 -2.59 -47.37 -18.74
C LEU A 683 -2.68 -45.91 -19.23
N MET A 684 -1.54 -45.22 -19.30
CA MET A 684 -1.41 -43.86 -19.82
C MET A 684 -0.27 -43.85 -20.83
N ASP A 685 -0.52 -43.28 -22.01
CA ASP A 685 0.48 -43.10 -23.07
C ASP A 685 0.98 -41.64 -23.03
N PRO A 686 2.20 -41.39 -22.52
CA PRO A 686 2.71 -40.03 -22.35
C PRO A 686 2.76 -39.25 -23.66
N ASN A 687 3.06 -39.90 -24.78
CA ASN A 687 3.16 -39.22 -26.07
C ASN A 687 1.78 -38.76 -26.55
N ARG A 688 0.78 -39.63 -26.45
CA ARG A 688 -0.59 -39.29 -26.85
C ARG A 688 -1.20 -38.20 -25.97
N GLU A 689 -0.99 -38.26 -24.66
CA GLU A 689 -1.51 -37.24 -23.75
C GLU A 689 -0.77 -35.90 -23.88
N GLY A 690 0.54 -35.92 -24.10
CA GLY A 690 1.33 -34.72 -24.41
C GLY A 690 0.83 -33.98 -25.65
N GLU A 691 0.60 -34.69 -26.76
CA GLU A 691 0.08 -34.11 -28.00
C GLU A 691 -1.35 -33.54 -27.84
N LYS A 692 -2.21 -34.22 -27.06
CA LYS A 692 -3.55 -33.68 -26.75
C LYS A 692 -3.48 -32.37 -25.97
N ILE A 693 -2.52 -32.25 -25.04
CA ILE A 693 -2.32 -31.04 -24.26
C ILE A 693 -1.87 -29.89 -25.16
N LEU A 694 -0.86 -30.12 -26.00
CA LEU A 694 -0.39 -29.11 -26.97
C LEU A 694 -1.51 -28.67 -27.90
N HIS A 695 -2.29 -29.63 -28.43
CA HIS A 695 -3.45 -29.32 -29.25
C HIS A 695 -4.48 -28.43 -28.51
N TYR A 696 -4.76 -28.73 -27.24
CA TYR A 696 -5.63 -27.88 -26.42
C TYR A 696 -5.08 -26.46 -26.27
N LEU A 697 -3.78 -26.31 -25.97
CA LEU A 697 -3.15 -25.00 -25.79
C LEU A 697 -3.11 -24.17 -27.09
N GLU A 698 -2.98 -24.83 -28.24
CA GLU A 698 -2.98 -24.19 -29.56
C GLU A 698 -4.37 -23.80 -30.05
N THR A 699 -5.40 -24.54 -29.63
CA THR A 699 -6.78 -24.35 -30.11
C THR A 699 -7.71 -23.74 -29.08
N VAL A 700 -7.20 -23.37 -27.91
CA VAL A 700 -7.97 -22.72 -26.86
C VAL A 700 -8.61 -21.44 -27.39
N ARG A 701 -9.91 -21.24 -27.11
CA ARG A 701 -10.59 -20.03 -27.55
C ARG A 701 -10.08 -18.82 -26.76
N PRO A 702 -9.97 -17.63 -27.38
CA PRO A 702 -9.47 -16.43 -26.72
C PRO A 702 -10.16 -16.11 -25.39
N HIS A 703 -11.49 -16.17 -25.34
CA HIS A 703 -12.23 -15.90 -24.10
C HIS A 703 -11.95 -16.95 -23.00
N GLN A 704 -11.82 -18.24 -23.35
CA GLN A 704 -11.52 -19.31 -22.38
C GLN A 704 -10.12 -19.18 -21.80
N LEU A 705 -9.16 -18.71 -22.59
CA LEU A 705 -7.83 -18.37 -22.12
C LEU A 705 -7.89 -17.16 -21.18
N LEU A 706 -8.53 -16.08 -21.59
CA LEU A 706 -8.60 -14.83 -20.81
C LEU A 706 -9.40 -14.99 -19.52
N GLU A 707 -10.44 -15.82 -19.47
CA GLU A 707 -11.14 -16.19 -18.23
C GLU A 707 -10.18 -16.77 -17.18
N GLN A 708 -9.29 -17.67 -17.62
CA GLN A 708 -8.27 -18.29 -16.78
C GLN A 708 -7.13 -17.32 -16.45
N MET A 709 -6.74 -16.46 -17.39
CA MET A 709 -5.76 -15.40 -17.15
C MET A 709 -6.28 -14.38 -16.13
N VAL A 710 -7.54 -13.95 -16.20
CA VAL A 710 -8.13 -13.03 -15.22
C VAL A 710 -8.10 -13.64 -13.84
N CYS A 711 -8.54 -14.89 -13.67
CA CYS A 711 -8.49 -15.56 -12.37
C CYS A 711 -7.06 -15.65 -11.83
N THR A 712 -6.11 -16.02 -12.69
CA THR A 712 -4.71 -16.21 -12.33
C THR A 712 -4.00 -14.89 -12.05
N ALA A 713 -4.21 -13.85 -12.85
CA ALA A 713 -3.58 -12.55 -12.70
C ALA A 713 -4.06 -11.83 -11.44
N PHE A 714 -5.37 -11.87 -11.15
CA PHE A 714 -5.90 -11.34 -9.89
C PHE A 714 -5.28 -12.06 -8.69
N GLN A 715 -5.23 -13.39 -8.73
CA GLN A 715 -4.63 -14.20 -7.67
C GLN A 715 -3.13 -13.92 -7.50
N ALA A 716 -2.36 -13.94 -8.58
CA ALA A 716 -0.93 -13.72 -8.57
C ALA A 716 -0.58 -12.32 -8.07
N ALA A 717 -1.28 -11.28 -8.55
CA ALA A 717 -1.10 -9.91 -8.07
C ALA A 717 -1.42 -9.80 -6.56
N ALA A 718 -2.51 -10.43 -6.09
CA ALA A 718 -2.83 -10.45 -4.66
C ALA A 718 -1.78 -11.21 -3.83
N ASP A 719 -1.27 -12.34 -4.33
CA ASP A 719 -0.23 -13.13 -3.68
C ASP A 719 1.09 -12.32 -3.60
N THR A 720 1.49 -11.63 -4.68
CA THR A 720 2.64 -10.70 -4.69
C THR A 720 2.47 -9.58 -3.66
N LEU A 721 1.32 -8.91 -3.63
CA LEU A 721 1.04 -7.87 -2.64
C LEU A 721 0.99 -8.42 -1.20
N ASN A 722 0.58 -9.66 -1.00
CA ASN A 722 0.51 -10.29 0.33
C ASN A 722 1.89 -10.70 0.89
N GLN A 723 2.90 -10.87 0.04
CA GLN A 723 4.29 -11.12 0.47
C GLN A 723 4.95 -9.87 1.08
N THR A 724 4.31 -8.71 0.99
CA THR A 724 4.89 -7.43 1.37
C THR A 724 4.95 -7.25 2.89
N SER A 725 6.03 -6.65 3.38
CA SER A 725 6.19 -6.40 4.81
C SER A 725 5.55 -5.06 5.19
N PHE A 726 4.42 -5.10 5.91
CA PHE A 726 3.72 -3.92 6.41
C PHE A 726 3.61 -3.89 7.95
N GLY A 727 4.47 -4.65 8.63
CA GLY A 727 4.51 -4.75 10.09
C GLY A 727 3.28 -5.41 10.72
N GLY A 728 3.02 -5.12 12.01
CA GLY A 728 1.96 -5.74 12.81
C GLY A 728 0.53 -5.19 12.59
N LEU A 729 0.22 -4.63 11.42
CA LEU A 729 -1.07 -3.98 11.13
C LEU A 729 -2.19 -5.00 10.90
N LYS A 730 -2.94 -5.34 11.96
CA LYS A 730 -4.07 -6.28 11.90
C LYS A 730 -5.17 -5.86 10.90
N ASN A 731 -5.39 -4.56 10.76
CA ASN A 731 -6.38 -4.02 9.82
C ASN A 731 -6.04 -4.41 8.37
N MET A 732 -4.75 -4.46 8.01
CA MET A 732 -4.33 -4.88 6.68
C MET A 732 -4.51 -6.38 6.46
N THR A 733 -4.13 -7.23 7.42
CA THR A 733 -4.35 -8.69 7.32
C THR A 733 -5.83 -8.99 7.08
N THR A 734 -6.71 -8.37 7.87
CA THR A 734 -8.17 -8.55 7.70
C THR A 734 -8.69 -8.02 6.36
N LYS A 735 -8.12 -6.94 5.81
CA LYS A 735 -8.48 -6.42 4.48
C LYS A 735 -8.03 -7.33 3.35
N ILE A 736 -6.84 -7.90 3.45
CA ILE A 736 -6.33 -8.88 2.48
C ILE A 736 -7.20 -10.15 2.52
N ASP A 737 -7.57 -10.64 3.71
CA ASP A 737 -8.50 -11.77 3.83
C ASP A 737 -9.87 -11.47 3.21
N GLN A 738 -10.41 -10.27 3.45
CA GLN A 738 -11.65 -9.80 2.81
C GLN A 738 -11.52 -9.71 1.28
N LEU A 739 -10.35 -9.28 0.78
CA LEU A 739 -10.06 -9.21 -0.65
C LEU A 739 -10.13 -10.61 -1.28
N TYR A 740 -9.44 -11.61 -0.70
CA TYR A 740 -9.49 -12.99 -1.21
C TYR A 740 -10.91 -13.56 -1.24
N LEU A 741 -11.73 -13.30 -0.22
CA LEU A 741 -13.14 -13.72 -0.20
C LEU A 741 -13.95 -13.03 -1.30
N THR A 742 -13.72 -11.73 -1.50
CA THR A 742 -14.40 -10.94 -2.54
C THR A 742 -14.00 -11.43 -3.93
N MET A 743 -12.71 -11.64 -4.19
CA MET A 743 -12.18 -12.22 -5.43
C MET A 743 -12.78 -13.60 -5.69
N ALA A 744 -12.77 -14.49 -4.69
CA ALA A 744 -13.35 -15.83 -4.81
C ALA A 744 -14.85 -15.81 -5.14
N SER A 745 -15.59 -14.79 -4.70
CA SER A 745 -17.01 -14.62 -5.03
C SER A 745 -17.22 -14.06 -6.44
N ALA A 746 -16.44 -13.06 -6.84
CA ALA A 746 -16.57 -12.35 -8.11
C ALA A 746 -16.00 -13.12 -9.30
N LEU A 747 -14.98 -13.96 -9.08
CA LEU A 747 -14.34 -14.78 -10.11
C LEU A 747 -15.04 -16.14 -10.31
N ARG A 748 -15.90 -16.57 -9.38
CA ARG A 748 -16.63 -17.85 -9.46
C ARG A 748 -17.44 -18.02 -10.76
N PRO A 749 -18.14 -17.00 -11.29
CA PRO A 749 -18.91 -17.13 -12.54
C PRO A 749 -18.04 -17.52 -13.74
N LEU A 750 -16.81 -17.00 -13.82
CA LEU A 750 -15.84 -17.34 -14.89
C LEU A 750 -15.43 -18.82 -14.86
N GLN A 751 -15.53 -19.46 -13.70
CA GLN A 751 -15.15 -20.87 -13.51
C GLN A 751 -16.25 -21.85 -13.96
N ALA A 752 -17.48 -21.37 -14.18
CA ALA A 752 -18.64 -22.23 -14.43
C ALA A 752 -18.94 -22.51 -15.92
N ASN A 753 -18.05 -22.12 -16.85
CA ASN A 753 -18.23 -22.28 -18.30
C ASN A 753 -19.56 -21.71 -18.84
N LYS A 754 -20.16 -20.75 -18.13
CA LYS A 754 -21.41 -20.07 -18.51
C LYS A 754 -21.10 -18.65 -18.92
N LEU A 755 -20.69 -18.44 -20.16
CA LEU A 755 -20.74 -17.10 -20.76
C LEU A 755 -20.80 -17.19 -22.28
N PRO A 756 -21.94 -16.80 -22.84
CA PRO A 756 -21.93 -15.96 -24.01
C PRO A 756 -22.83 -14.75 -23.75
N GLY A 757 -22.25 -13.65 -23.24
CA GLY A 757 -22.85 -12.31 -23.32
C GLY A 757 -23.29 -11.59 -22.03
N ASP A 758 -23.06 -12.12 -20.83
CA ASP A 758 -23.46 -11.45 -19.58
C ASP A 758 -22.57 -10.23 -19.28
N THR A 759 -22.99 -9.05 -19.73
CA THR A 759 -22.37 -7.76 -19.41
C THR A 759 -22.26 -7.53 -17.90
N GLU A 760 -23.14 -8.14 -17.11
CA GLU A 760 -23.12 -8.10 -15.64
C GLU A 760 -21.83 -8.67 -15.05
N ILE A 761 -21.27 -9.74 -15.64
CA ILE A 761 -20.04 -10.36 -15.12
C ILE A 761 -18.85 -9.43 -15.35
N ILE A 762 -18.76 -8.78 -16.53
CA ILE A 762 -17.72 -7.79 -16.80
C ILE A 762 -17.85 -6.57 -15.88
N GLU A 763 -19.08 -6.12 -15.59
CA GLU A 763 -19.30 -5.05 -14.61
C GLU A 763 -18.87 -5.44 -13.19
N ASP A 764 -19.15 -6.67 -12.76
CA ASP A 764 -18.72 -7.18 -11.46
C ASP A 764 -17.19 -7.31 -11.37
N LEU A 765 -16.51 -7.69 -12.46
CA LEU A 765 -15.04 -7.66 -12.53
C LEU A 765 -14.50 -6.22 -12.46
N LYS A 766 -15.16 -5.24 -13.09
CA LYS A 766 -14.79 -3.83 -12.97
C LYS A 766 -14.98 -3.31 -11.55
N ARG A 767 -16.01 -3.77 -10.83
CA ARG A 767 -16.19 -3.49 -9.39
C ARG A 767 -15.07 -4.14 -8.55
N LEU A 768 -14.71 -5.38 -8.85
CA LEU A 768 -13.60 -6.08 -8.20
C LEU A 768 -12.28 -5.33 -8.38
N ARG A 769 -11.99 -4.84 -9.58
CA ARG A 769 -10.81 -3.99 -9.87
C ARG A 769 -10.74 -2.77 -8.95
N VAL A 770 -11.86 -2.07 -8.74
CA VAL A 770 -11.91 -0.89 -7.83
C VAL A 770 -11.62 -1.31 -6.38
N VAL A 771 -12.18 -2.43 -5.93
CA VAL A 771 -11.89 -2.96 -4.59
C VAL A 771 -10.40 -3.31 -4.46
N PHE A 772 -9.82 -3.94 -5.48
CA PHE A 772 -8.40 -4.29 -5.53
C PHE A 772 -7.53 -3.02 -5.46
N GLU A 773 -7.83 -1.99 -6.25
CA GLU A 773 -7.10 -0.72 -6.26
C GLU A 773 -7.05 -0.07 -4.87
N HIS A 774 -8.16 -0.10 -4.14
CA HIS A 774 -8.19 0.43 -2.79
C HIS A 774 -7.29 -0.35 -1.82
N VAL A 775 -7.23 -1.68 -1.94
CA VAL A 775 -6.36 -2.51 -1.09
C VAL A 775 -4.89 -2.30 -1.48
N GLU A 776 -4.58 -2.22 -2.77
CA GLU A 776 -3.25 -1.90 -3.28
C GLU A 776 -2.73 -0.55 -2.75
N LYS A 777 -3.56 0.50 -2.75
CA LYS A 777 -3.22 1.81 -2.16
C LYS A 777 -2.94 1.74 -0.66
N LEU A 778 -3.70 0.92 0.08
CA LEU A 778 -3.47 0.73 1.51
C LEU A 778 -2.18 -0.07 1.79
N ILE A 779 -1.88 -1.09 0.98
CA ILE A 779 -0.65 -1.89 1.11
C ILE A 779 0.59 -1.03 0.84
N THR A 780 0.59 -0.28 -0.26
CA THR A 780 1.70 0.61 -0.62
C THR A 780 1.95 1.67 0.47
N LEU A 781 0.88 2.27 1.02
CA LEU A 781 1.00 3.19 2.15
C LEU A 781 1.57 2.51 3.41
N ALA A 782 1.05 1.33 3.75
CA ALA A 782 1.49 0.59 4.93
C ALA A 782 2.97 0.19 4.82
N ALA A 783 3.43 -0.25 3.64
CA ALA A 783 4.82 -0.58 3.38
C ALA A 783 5.74 0.65 3.47
N SER A 784 5.38 1.77 2.84
CA SER A 784 6.16 3.02 2.92
C SER A 784 6.33 3.49 4.37
N LEU A 785 5.23 3.49 5.15
CA LEU A 785 5.28 3.84 6.57
C LEU A 785 6.07 2.82 7.40
N HIS A 786 5.96 1.53 7.10
CA HIS A 786 6.69 0.49 7.84
C HIS A 786 8.21 0.63 7.64
N ARG A 787 8.64 0.86 6.39
CA ARG A 787 10.04 1.12 6.04
C ARG A 787 10.59 2.34 6.75
N LYS A 788 9.88 3.46 6.70
CA LYS A 788 10.32 4.74 7.28
C LYS A 788 10.36 4.72 8.81
N PHE A 789 9.43 4.01 9.45
CA PHE A 789 9.30 3.98 10.92
C PHE A 789 9.62 2.60 11.51
N LEU A 790 10.59 1.87 10.96
CA LEU A 790 10.97 0.52 11.39
C LEU A 790 11.22 0.43 12.92
N HIS A 791 11.88 1.44 13.48
CA HIS A 791 12.18 1.54 14.92
C HIS A 791 11.15 2.36 15.72
N ALA A 792 10.07 2.82 15.09
CA ALA A 792 8.97 3.57 15.70
C ALA A 792 7.58 3.05 15.25
N PRO A 793 7.27 1.76 15.49
CA PRO A 793 6.06 1.12 14.94
C PRO A 793 4.76 1.75 15.42
N ARG A 794 4.74 2.40 16.59
CA ARG A 794 3.57 3.13 17.09
C ARG A 794 3.21 4.29 16.15
N LEU A 795 4.19 5.12 15.74
CA LEU A 795 3.94 6.24 14.83
C LEU A 795 3.40 5.74 13.49
N SER A 796 4.04 4.71 12.92
CA SER A 796 3.55 4.04 11.70
C SER A 796 2.08 3.60 11.84
N GLN A 797 1.76 2.90 12.94
CA GLN A 797 0.41 2.41 13.20
C GLN A 797 -0.61 3.52 13.40
N THR A 798 -0.27 4.56 14.15
CA THR A 798 -1.20 5.67 14.41
C THR A 798 -1.44 6.48 13.13
N ILE A 799 -0.39 6.82 12.38
CA ILE A 799 -0.51 7.52 11.10
C ILE A 799 -1.36 6.71 10.11
N PHE A 800 -1.09 5.41 10.00
CA PHE A 800 -1.85 4.52 9.13
C PHE A 800 -3.31 4.41 9.55
N ASN A 801 -3.59 4.22 10.84
CA ASN A 801 -4.97 4.07 11.34
C ASN A 801 -5.79 5.35 11.14
N ASN A 802 -5.22 6.53 11.37
CA ASN A 802 -5.89 7.80 11.10
C ASN A 802 -6.25 7.94 9.62
N PHE A 803 -5.31 7.63 8.72
CA PHE A 803 -5.57 7.63 7.29
C PHE A 803 -6.64 6.59 6.93
N TYR A 804 -6.53 5.38 7.46
CA TYR A 804 -7.45 4.28 7.20
C TYR A 804 -8.89 4.61 7.63
N ASP A 805 -9.08 5.17 8.82
CA ASP A 805 -10.42 5.55 9.34
C ASP A 805 -11.07 6.64 8.49
N PHE A 806 -10.27 7.55 7.92
CA PHE A 806 -10.75 8.54 6.97
C PHE A 806 -11.03 7.97 5.57
N TYR A 807 -10.19 7.04 5.12
CA TYR A 807 -10.27 6.48 3.78
C TYR A 807 -11.43 5.49 3.65
N LEU A 808 -11.74 4.73 4.70
CA LEU A 808 -12.73 3.67 4.70
C LEU A 808 -14.15 4.11 4.28
N PRO A 809 -14.70 5.26 4.73
CA PRO A 809 -15.98 5.78 4.24
C PRO A 809 -16.01 6.17 2.75
N LYS A 810 -14.83 6.45 2.15
CA LYS A 810 -14.69 6.85 0.74
C LYS A 810 -14.51 5.65 -0.20
N MET A 811 -14.19 4.48 0.35
CA MET A 811 -14.04 3.22 -0.37
C MET A 811 -15.38 2.86 -1.06
N GLY A 812 -15.42 2.86 -2.39
CA GLY A 812 -16.64 2.53 -3.17
C GLY A 812 -17.59 3.68 -3.54
N LYS A 813 -17.23 4.95 -3.31
CA LYS A 813 -17.94 6.11 -3.90
C LYS A 813 -17.00 6.89 -4.82
N PRO A 814 -17.42 7.28 -6.03
CA PRO A 814 -16.61 8.17 -6.87
C PRO A 814 -16.36 9.48 -6.10
N THR A 815 -15.10 9.87 -6.01
CA THR A 815 -14.63 11.03 -5.25
C THR A 815 -15.28 12.30 -5.82
N LEU A 816 -16.23 12.89 -5.09
CA LEU A 816 -16.72 14.23 -5.39
C LEU A 816 -15.66 15.20 -4.84
N GLY A 817 -14.88 15.81 -5.73
CA GLY A 817 -13.82 16.76 -5.39
C GLY A 817 -14.35 17.87 -4.49
N GLY A 818 -13.99 17.82 -3.21
CA GLY A 818 -14.36 18.80 -2.20
C GLY A 818 -13.16 19.09 -1.30
N ASP A 819 -13.10 20.31 -0.77
CA ASP A 819 -12.01 20.82 0.08
C ASP A 819 -11.75 19.99 1.37
N THR A 820 -12.62 19.03 1.69
CA THR A 820 -12.50 18.09 2.83
C THR A 820 -11.29 17.15 2.73
N ASN A 821 -10.64 17.03 1.57
CA ASN A 821 -9.41 16.25 1.41
C ASN A 821 -8.18 16.90 2.08
N LYS A 822 -8.16 18.23 2.27
CA LYS A 822 -6.96 18.95 2.76
C LYS A 822 -6.79 18.95 4.28
N GLU A 823 -7.85 18.69 5.05
CA GLU A 823 -7.83 18.80 6.52
C GLU A 823 -7.24 17.57 7.23
N LEU A 824 -7.46 16.36 6.71
CA LEU A 824 -6.89 15.14 7.32
C LEU A 824 -5.37 15.01 7.07
N VAL A 825 -4.86 15.62 6.00
CA VAL A 825 -3.42 15.71 5.68
C VAL A 825 -2.65 16.51 6.74
N LYS A 826 -3.34 17.16 7.70
CA LYS A 826 -2.70 17.98 8.74
C LYS A 826 -2.88 17.47 10.18
N GLN A 827 -3.36 16.23 10.36
CA GLN A 827 -3.46 15.66 11.71
C GLN A 827 -2.06 15.48 12.32
N LYS A 828 -1.88 16.06 13.50
CA LYS A 828 -0.60 16.10 14.21
C LYS A 828 -0.47 14.90 15.13
N GLU A 829 0.58 14.12 14.92
CA GLU A 829 0.91 13.01 15.79
C GLU A 829 2.06 13.36 16.73
N GLU A 830 1.83 13.22 18.03
CA GLU A 830 2.86 13.50 19.04
C GLU A 830 3.98 12.44 18.95
N VAL A 831 5.23 12.90 18.86
CA VAL A 831 6.43 12.05 18.77
C VAL A 831 7.01 11.86 20.17
N ARG A 832 7.13 10.61 20.62
CA ARG A 832 7.71 10.27 21.93
C ARG A 832 9.23 10.41 21.91
N VAL A 833 9.84 10.57 23.07
CA VAL A 833 11.30 10.76 23.22
C VAL A 833 12.10 9.65 22.54
N ASN A 834 11.68 8.39 22.67
CA ASN A 834 12.34 7.23 22.06
C ASN A 834 12.13 7.12 20.53
N GLU A 835 11.24 7.93 19.96
CA GLU A 835 10.94 7.95 18.51
C GLU A 835 11.62 9.15 17.82
N ARG A 836 12.17 10.11 18.59
CA ARG A 836 12.78 11.34 18.05
C ARG A 836 13.97 11.06 17.14
N ASP A 837 14.79 10.06 17.46
CA ASP A 837 15.96 9.70 16.65
C ASP A 837 15.55 9.17 15.27
N VAL A 838 14.44 8.41 15.21
CA VAL A 838 13.88 7.89 13.95
C VAL A 838 13.31 9.02 13.09
N VAL A 839 12.63 9.99 13.70
CA VAL A 839 12.12 11.16 12.96
C VAL A 839 13.27 12.04 12.49
N THR A 840 14.29 12.23 13.32
CA THR A 840 15.47 13.05 12.98
C THR A 840 16.25 12.43 11.83
N SER A 841 16.39 11.10 11.77
CA SER A 841 17.10 10.43 10.67
C SER A 841 16.43 10.58 9.30
N MET A 842 15.14 10.93 9.25
CA MET A 842 14.43 11.24 7.99
C MET A 842 14.90 12.56 7.36
N PHE A 843 15.46 13.47 8.17
CA PHE A 843 16.01 14.74 7.72
C PHE A 843 17.48 14.54 7.32
N VAL A 844 17.70 13.99 6.13
CA VAL A 844 19.04 13.78 5.55
C VAL A 844 19.68 15.12 5.20
N GLN A 845 20.98 15.30 5.49
CA GLN A 845 21.67 16.56 5.23
C GLN A 845 21.46 17.04 3.79
N PRO A 846 21.01 18.30 3.57
CA PRO A 846 20.79 18.82 2.23
C PRO A 846 22.11 18.91 1.45
N SER A 847 22.08 18.58 0.16
CA SER A 847 23.24 18.74 -0.74
C SER A 847 23.64 20.21 -0.87
N ALA A 848 24.87 20.52 -1.30
CA ALA A 848 25.35 21.91 -1.42
C ALA A 848 24.46 22.83 -2.30
N ASN A 849 23.75 22.26 -3.26
CA ASN A 849 22.79 22.98 -4.13
C ASN A 849 21.42 23.19 -3.46
N GLN A 850 21.08 22.37 -2.48
CA GLN A 850 19.85 22.43 -1.69
C GLN A 850 20.07 23.09 -0.33
N SER A 851 21.33 23.25 0.09
CA SER A 851 21.68 23.97 1.30
C SER A 851 21.38 25.44 1.11
N TRP A 852 20.50 25.98 1.96
CA TRP A 852 20.26 27.41 2.11
C TRP A 852 21.61 28.13 2.18
N ARG A 853 21.78 29.23 1.43
CA ARG A 853 23.06 29.94 1.36
C ARG A 853 23.56 30.21 2.78
N LYS A 854 24.65 29.54 3.20
CA LYS A 854 25.23 29.53 4.57
C LYS A 854 25.46 30.91 5.22
N VAL A 855 25.32 32.01 4.48
CA VAL A 855 25.55 33.38 4.94
C VAL A 855 24.28 34.01 5.55
N LEU A 856 23.10 33.39 5.44
CA LEU A 856 21.81 33.92 5.92
C LEU A 856 20.95 32.84 6.64
N SER A 857 21.48 32.23 7.69
CA SER A 857 20.79 31.16 8.43
C SER A 857 20.00 31.68 9.63
N MET A 858 18.80 31.13 9.88
CA MET A 858 17.95 31.46 11.05
C MET A 858 18.33 30.72 12.36
N GLY A 859 19.32 29.82 12.31
CA GLY A 859 19.72 29.00 13.46
C GLY A 859 18.79 27.82 13.74
N ASN A 860 18.96 27.18 14.90
CA ASN A 860 18.24 25.97 15.33
C ASN A 860 18.16 24.89 14.24
N LEU A 861 19.31 24.40 13.75
CA LEU A 861 19.35 23.47 12.62
C LEU A 861 18.99 22.02 13.02
N LEU A 862 18.19 21.34 12.19
CA LEU A 862 17.91 19.90 12.30
C LEU A 862 18.71 19.14 11.24
N ASN A 863 19.82 18.49 11.61
CA ASN A 863 20.70 17.83 10.63
C ASN A 863 21.07 18.74 9.43
N GLY A 864 21.28 20.03 9.68
CA GLY A 864 21.57 21.03 8.65
C GLY A 864 20.35 21.60 7.92
N HIS A 865 19.13 21.14 8.23
CA HIS A 865 17.88 21.78 7.77
C HIS A 865 17.55 23.01 8.61
N GLU A 866 17.23 24.10 7.94
CA GLU A 866 16.68 25.30 8.57
C GLU A 866 15.17 25.14 8.80
N PRO A 867 14.62 25.79 9.84
CA PRO A 867 13.18 25.83 10.02
C PRO A 867 12.53 26.55 8.84
N MET A 868 11.52 25.93 8.22
CA MET A 868 10.71 26.56 7.18
C MET A 868 9.86 27.71 7.73
N LEU A 869 9.41 27.59 8.97
CA LEU A 869 8.61 28.60 9.64
C LEU A 869 9.03 28.70 11.10
N ARG A 870 9.30 29.93 11.53
CA ARG A 870 9.63 30.27 12.91
C ARG A 870 8.49 31.08 13.52
N GLU A 871 7.94 30.60 14.62
CA GLU A 871 6.92 31.29 15.41
C GLU A 871 7.41 31.52 16.85
N ILE A 872 7.36 32.75 17.31
CA ILE A 872 7.85 33.16 18.63
C ILE A 872 6.82 34.07 19.29
N VAL A 873 6.64 33.95 20.60
CA VAL A 873 5.99 34.99 21.40
C VAL A 873 6.91 35.41 22.53
N PHE A 874 7.14 36.71 22.60
CA PHE A 874 7.65 37.37 23.79
C PHE A 874 6.48 37.99 24.57
N SER A 875 6.52 37.85 25.89
CA SER A 875 5.58 38.54 26.78
C SER A 875 6.27 39.06 28.03
N LEU A 876 5.88 40.26 28.46
CA LEU A 876 6.26 40.85 29.72
C LEU A 876 5.01 40.95 30.59
N ARG A 877 5.11 40.47 31.82
CA ARG A 877 4.03 40.56 32.81
C ARG A 877 4.53 41.32 34.02
N ASP A 878 3.87 42.42 34.32
CA ASP A 878 4.19 43.24 35.48
C ASP A 878 3.11 43.06 36.55
N ARG A 879 3.54 43.08 37.81
CA ARG A 879 2.62 43.19 38.94
C ARG A 879 2.16 44.65 39.00
N VAL A 880 0.86 44.85 39.17
CA VAL A 880 0.28 46.17 39.42
C VAL A 880 0.62 46.59 40.85
N ASP A 881 1.90 46.80 41.15
CA ASP A 881 2.35 47.34 42.43
C ASP A 881 2.37 48.87 42.35
N SER A 882 1.35 49.47 42.96
CA SER A 882 1.36 50.84 43.48
C SER A 882 1.62 51.99 42.48
N SER A 883 0.72 52.21 41.53
CA SER A 883 0.54 53.54 40.96
C SER A 883 -0.28 54.43 41.92
N TYR A 884 0.30 55.55 42.36
CA TYR A 884 -0.22 56.50 43.37
C TYR A 884 -1.59 57.18 43.06
N HIS A 885 -2.29 56.81 41.99
CA HIS A 885 -3.51 57.48 41.53
C HIS A 885 -4.73 56.59 41.30
N ALA A 886 -4.66 55.27 41.53
CA ALA A 886 -5.85 54.41 41.47
C ALA A 886 -6.47 54.22 42.87
N PRO A 887 -7.78 54.47 43.07
CA PRO A 887 -8.42 54.16 44.34
C PRO A 887 -8.41 52.64 44.54
N ARG A 888 -7.92 52.18 45.70
CA ARG A 888 -7.97 50.78 46.12
C ARG A 888 -9.43 50.30 46.15
N SER A 889 -9.90 49.67 45.08
CA SER A 889 -11.11 48.85 45.14
C SER A 889 -10.78 47.54 45.84
N GLN A 890 -11.56 47.18 46.84
CA GLN A 890 -11.27 46.18 47.88
C GLN A 890 -11.34 44.70 47.42
N TRP A 891 -11.17 44.42 46.10
CA TRP A 891 -11.34 43.09 45.50
C TRP A 891 -10.36 42.75 44.35
N SER A 892 -9.14 43.27 44.34
CA SER A 892 -8.13 42.83 43.37
C SER A 892 -7.39 41.59 43.89
N HIS A 893 -7.75 40.41 43.41
CA HIS A 893 -6.80 39.29 43.35
C HIS A 893 -5.52 39.76 42.64
N GLU A 894 -4.35 39.32 43.10
CA GLU A 894 -3.05 39.52 42.44
C GLU A 894 -3.11 39.00 41.00
N GLN A 895 -3.53 39.81 40.04
CA GLN A 895 -3.49 39.49 38.62
C GLN A 895 -2.30 40.24 38.00
N GLU A 896 -1.26 39.48 37.64
CA GLU A 896 -0.20 39.96 36.75
C GLU A 896 -0.83 40.35 35.41
N ILE A 897 -0.67 41.61 35.01
CA ILE A 897 -1.17 42.10 33.72
C ILE A 897 -0.04 41.94 32.68
N GLU A 898 -0.38 41.38 31.53
CA GLU A 898 0.52 41.32 30.38
C GLU A 898 0.62 42.73 29.76
N THR A 899 1.72 43.43 30.06
CA THR A 899 1.98 44.81 29.63
C THR A 899 2.44 44.85 28.18
N HIS A 900 3.29 43.91 27.76
CA HIS A 900 3.76 43.81 26.40
C HIS A 900 3.67 42.36 25.91
N ARG A 901 3.21 42.18 24.68
CA ARG A 901 3.21 40.90 23.97
C ARG A 901 3.63 41.15 22.53
N MET A 902 4.59 40.38 22.04
CA MET A 902 5.02 40.43 20.64
C MET A 902 5.03 39.03 20.05
N TYR A 903 4.16 38.78 19.07
CA TYR A 903 4.18 37.58 18.23
C TYR A 903 5.01 37.86 16.98
N ILE A 904 5.89 36.92 16.65
CA ILE A 904 6.73 36.95 15.47
C ILE A 904 6.50 35.66 14.71
N CYS A 905 6.28 35.77 13.40
CA CYS A 905 6.08 34.64 12.51
C CYS A 905 6.79 34.94 11.19
N GLY A 906 7.74 34.10 10.78
CA GLY A 906 8.51 34.40 9.57
C GLY A 906 9.38 33.27 9.06
N THR A 907 9.83 33.45 7.83
CA THR A 907 10.87 32.65 7.18
C THR A 907 12.15 33.50 7.05
N SER A 908 13.16 33.00 6.33
CA SER A 908 14.36 33.78 6.02
C SER A 908 14.07 34.98 5.08
N ASN A 909 12.93 34.99 4.39
CA ASN A 909 12.57 36.01 3.40
C ASN A 909 11.49 36.98 3.87
N ASP A 910 10.63 36.55 4.79
CA ASP A 910 9.49 37.35 5.28
C ASP A 910 9.39 37.31 6.80
N LEU A 911 8.98 38.43 7.39
CA LEU A 911 8.84 38.57 8.84
C LEU A 911 7.54 39.30 9.16
N ARG A 912 6.60 38.59 9.79
CA ARG A 912 5.41 39.15 10.42
C ARG A 912 5.71 39.45 11.88
N VAL A 913 5.39 40.66 12.31
CA VAL A 913 5.48 41.07 13.72
C VAL A 913 4.14 41.65 14.14
N ALA A 914 3.62 41.20 15.28
CA ALA A 914 2.41 41.71 15.89
C ALA A 914 2.69 42.05 17.36
N LEU A 915 2.55 43.33 17.70
CA LEU A 915 2.79 43.89 19.03
C LEU A 915 1.44 44.28 19.67
N SER A 916 1.31 43.94 20.95
CA SER A 916 0.23 44.37 21.83
C SER A 916 0.85 45.05 23.04
N VAL A 917 0.49 46.30 23.28
CA VAL A 917 0.97 47.11 24.42
C VAL A 917 -0.21 47.54 25.27
N THR A 918 -0.19 47.19 26.55
CA THR A 918 -1.16 47.64 27.55
C THR A 918 -0.55 48.79 28.34
N SER A 919 -1.16 49.98 28.24
CA SER A 919 -0.77 51.17 28.99
C SER A 919 -1.87 51.60 29.95
N CYS A 920 -1.49 52.26 31.04
CA CYS A 920 -2.41 53.06 31.84
C CYS A 920 -2.49 54.44 31.20
N ASP A 921 -3.70 54.88 30.85
CA ASP A 921 -3.93 56.23 30.32
C ASP A 921 -3.97 57.29 31.43
#